data_AF-R1DH80-F1
#
_entry.id   AF-R1DH80-F1
#
_cell.length_a   1.000
_cell.length_b   1.000
_cell.length_c   1.000
_cell.angle_alpha   90.00
_cell.angle_beta   90.00
_cell.angle_gamma   90.00
#
_symmetry.space_group_name_H-M   'P 1'
#
loop_
_entity.id
_entity.type
_entity.pdbx_description
1 polymer ?
#
loop_
_entity_poly.entity_id
_entity_poly.type
_entity_poly.pdbx_seq_one_letter_code
_entity_poly.pdbx_strand_id
1 'polypeptide(L)'
;MAGLLWADPAGEYAPLDPSSPNARPRPERASSIWPLRLATVVALTLCSATFAPAAAGRILLAVKLMRQSPPPPPPNPPPPPPPPPPPPRLRPPPPPPPPPPPPSPRLRPPQIETAPFAFVLNESRAWVEQHVPYFHSSDEDLNTAYWYRWRVFHLHLARAPKSQRTPGCDPKGCHVITEFLKKVPWSGPANTIVCPAGHHFAEARWVKDGRYAGDYARFWLRGAGWRKQYTFWLAHPCRHSLLVDARPGAAGSLAHELLPALEANYRDWSCHADGQENSATLDGVPPPPSTRSDLSFFTTLAQPPPKSLHAEITWYRRKDSPTKGNSQSVQTYFGCLACPRGRACPPERGWPVGKLVPVRELSALTSPWYFGAVPAAPAGRSRKFATAWAQLHDAKGFASPWGPRTTERRSQCYNFSNAAQCNWNGPVWPFEVSKAATALAELLQTHPPQPHAGIAAWEALMLTYARAHTRARAEGRAPPHVDEDLHPEDGYWITRRKLHGVRPWAGAGGLGASNGRDWLAKRGDHYFHSSFTDLVLGGVAGLRAGAEFVEVRPLTTLRHWAVTGARVKGFALDVVWDADGSRYGLGAGLHVWADHAHLLSTPPVTVDAGSPSGGVRGRAADMRAVPARVRRSGQRAFFFFST
;
A
#
# COMPACT_ATOMS: atom_id res chain seq x y z
N MET A 1 -3.23 -32.34 16.50
CA MET A 1 -3.90 -32.70 15.24
C MET A 1 -5.16 -31.86 15.12
N ALA A 2 -5.32 -31.08 14.05
CA ALA A 2 -6.56 -30.41 13.66
C ALA A 2 -6.41 -29.99 12.19
N GLY A 3 -7.24 -30.52 11.30
CA GLY A 3 -7.22 -30.16 9.89
C GLY A 3 -8.15 -29.00 9.60
N LEU A 4 -7.73 -28.03 8.77
CA LEU A 4 -8.66 -27.09 8.16
C LEU A 4 -9.25 -27.74 6.90
N LEU A 5 -10.56 -27.93 6.87
CA LEU A 5 -11.27 -28.25 5.64
C LEU A 5 -11.39 -26.99 4.78
N TRP A 6 -10.91 -27.07 3.54
CA TRP A 6 -11.32 -26.15 2.48
C TRP A 6 -12.79 -26.43 2.11
N ALA A 7 -13.52 -25.39 1.73
CA ALA A 7 -14.80 -25.51 1.04
C ALA A 7 -14.57 -25.22 -0.46
N ASP A 8 -14.93 -26.19 -1.30
CA ASP A 8 -14.78 -26.12 -2.76
C ASP A 8 -16.00 -25.40 -3.39
N PRO A 9 -15.84 -24.50 -4.37
CA PRO A 9 -16.93 -23.66 -4.87
C PRO A 9 -17.76 -24.37 -5.96
N ALA A 10 -18.42 -25.48 -5.60
CA ALA A 10 -19.36 -26.20 -6.45
C ALA A 10 -20.67 -26.49 -5.70
N GLY A 11 -21.71 -25.69 -5.96
CA GLY A 11 -23.03 -25.83 -5.37
C GLY A 11 -24.09 -25.17 -6.24
N GLU A 12 -24.92 -25.98 -6.88
CA GLU A 12 -25.98 -25.51 -7.79
C GLU A 12 -27.15 -24.93 -6.99
N TYR A 13 -27.62 -23.75 -7.37
CA TYR A 13 -28.84 -23.15 -6.84
C TYR A 13 -29.96 -23.24 -7.88
N ALA A 14 -31.01 -24.00 -7.55
CA ALA A 14 -32.24 -24.03 -8.33
C ALA A 14 -32.98 -22.67 -8.27
N PRO A 15 -33.68 -22.26 -9.35
CA PRO A 15 -34.38 -20.98 -9.40
C PRO A 15 -35.66 -20.98 -8.55
N LEU A 16 -36.00 -19.81 -7.98
CA LEU A 16 -37.26 -19.58 -7.28
C LEU A 16 -38.32 -19.00 -8.22
N ASP A 17 -39.53 -19.56 -8.17
CA ASP A 17 -40.68 -19.19 -9.01
C ASP A 17 -41.62 -18.19 -8.28
N PRO A 18 -41.99 -17.03 -8.88
CA PRO A 18 -42.73 -15.98 -8.17
C PRO A 18 -44.22 -15.85 -8.54
N SER A 19 -45.13 -16.63 -7.92
CA SER A 19 -46.58 -16.51 -8.18
C SER A 19 -47.56 -16.71 -7.00
N SER A 20 -47.66 -15.71 -6.11
CA SER A 20 -48.94 -15.29 -5.47
C SER A 20 -49.61 -16.28 -4.44
N PRO A 21 -50.84 -16.06 -3.88
CA PRO A 21 -50.93 -15.53 -2.51
C PRO A 21 -51.92 -16.21 -1.51
N ASN A 22 -51.91 -15.73 -0.27
CA ASN A 22 -52.99 -15.78 0.76
C ASN A 22 -53.53 -17.13 1.30
N ALA A 23 -53.24 -17.44 2.58
CA ALA A 23 -54.25 -17.83 3.60
C ALA A 23 -53.64 -17.93 5.04
N ARG A 24 -54.48 -17.90 6.07
CA ARG A 24 -54.20 -18.32 7.47
C ARG A 24 -55.20 -19.43 7.85
N PRO A 25 -54.92 -20.33 8.81
CA PRO A 25 -55.24 -20.05 10.23
C PRO A 25 -54.26 -20.67 11.26
N ARG A 26 -54.67 -20.66 12.55
CA ARG A 26 -53.99 -21.20 13.74
C ARG A 26 -54.50 -22.66 14.07
N PRO A 27 -54.39 -23.24 15.31
CA PRO A 27 -53.26 -24.08 15.77
C PRO A 27 -53.74 -25.40 16.46
N GLU A 28 -52.97 -25.91 17.45
CA GLU A 28 -53.33 -26.86 18.54
C GLU A 28 -53.21 -28.41 18.35
N ARG A 29 -52.49 -29.04 19.33
CA ARG A 29 -52.73 -30.36 20.00
C ARG A 29 -52.71 -31.65 19.12
N ALA A 30 -52.59 -32.89 19.63
CA ALA A 30 -52.27 -33.52 20.94
C ALA A 30 -51.64 -34.92 20.64
N SER A 31 -50.52 -35.37 21.22
CA SER A 31 -50.24 -35.91 22.58
C SER A 31 -50.86 -37.29 22.94
N SER A 32 -50.02 -38.34 22.95
CA SER A 32 -50.17 -39.65 23.65
C SER A 32 -48.76 -40.23 23.86
N ILE A 33 -48.11 -40.19 25.05
CA ILE A 33 -48.32 -41.01 26.27
C ILE A 33 -47.74 -42.44 26.08
N TRP A 34 -46.45 -42.68 26.41
CA TRP A 34 -45.86 -43.06 27.73
C TRP A 34 -46.13 -44.54 28.12
N PRO A 35 -45.25 -45.30 28.85
CA PRO A 35 -44.56 -44.83 30.07
C PRO A 35 -43.12 -45.38 30.44
N LEU A 36 -42.31 -44.55 31.14
CA LEU A 36 -41.21 -44.89 32.10
C LEU A 36 -39.90 -45.57 31.57
N ARG A 37 -38.70 -45.48 32.19
CA ARG A 37 -37.99 -44.53 33.11
C ARG A 37 -36.47 -44.91 33.15
N LEU A 38 -35.51 -44.18 33.76
CA LEU A 38 -35.20 -42.73 33.89
C LEU A 38 -33.98 -42.53 34.83
N ALA A 39 -32.93 -41.85 34.35
CA ALA A 39 -31.90 -41.14 35.14
C ALA A 39 -31.20 -40.13 34.19
N THR A 40 -31.03 -38.82 34.41
CA THR A 40 -30.98 -37.91 35.59
C THR A 40 -29.56 -37.72 36.17
N VAL A 41 -29.00 -36.51 36.38
CA VAL A 41 -29.06 -35.21 35.65
C VAL A 41 -28.07 -34.20 36.30
N VAL A 42 -27.61 -33.20 35.53
CA VAL A 42 -26.97 -31.93 35.98
C VAL A 42 -25.53 -31.98 36.55
N ALA A 43 -24.84 -30.85 36.42
CA ALA A 43 -23.46 -30.57 36.87
C ALA A 43 -23.45 -29.53 38.00
N LEU A 44 -22.29 -29.22 38.59
CA LEU A 44 -21.84 -27.83 38.81
C LEU A 44 -20.38 -27.73 39.33
N THR A 45 -19.89 -26.49 39.44
CA THR A 45 -18.49 -26.06 39.52
C THR A 45 -18.02 -25.73 40.94
N LEU A 46 -16.70 -25.85 41.23
CA LEU A 46 -15.80 -24.87 41.93
C LEU A 46 -14.66 -25.50 42.76
N CYS A 47 -13.64 -24.69 43.06
CA CYS A 47 -12.43 -25.02 43.84
C CYS A 47 -12.69 -24.93 45.37
N SER A 48 -11.93 -25.52 46.30
CA SER A 48 -10.48 -25.30 46.53
C SER A 48 -9.87 -26.19 47.63
N ALA A 49 -8.52 -26.28 47.65
CA ALA A 49 -7.61 -26.39 48.81
C ALA A 49 -7.55 -27.66 49.74
N THR A 50 -6.48 -28.45 49.55
CA THR A 50 -5.49 -28.97 50.56
C THR A 50 -5.90 -29.76 51.82
N PHE A 51 -5.35 -30.98 52.04
CA PHE A 51 -4.19 -31.32 52.93
C PHE A 51 -4.15 -32.82 53.35
N ALA A 52 -2.94 -33.30 53.71
CA ALA A 52 -2.59 -34.58 54.39
C ALA A 52 -2.81 -35.91 53.59
N PRO A 53 -1.98 -36.94 53.87
CA PRO A 53 -2.27 -37.86 54.98
C PRO A 53 -1.09 -38.10 55.96
N ALA A 54 -1.39 -38.79 57.07
CA ALA A 54 -0.43 -39.39 58.02
C ALA A 54 -0.37 -40.94 57.80
N ALA A 55 0.41 -41.77 58.51
CA ALA A 55 1.20 -41.60 59.74
C ALA A 55 2.39 -42.59 59.83
N ALA A 56 3.17 -42.45 60.92
CA ALA A 56 4.09 -43.38 61.64
C ALA A 56 4.60 -44.71 61.01
N GLY A 57 5.81 -45.19 61.33
CA GLY A 57 6.72 -44.78 62.42
C GLY A 57 8.16 -45.33 62.33
N ARG A 58 8.95 -45.12 63.39
CA ARG A 58 10.41 -45.39 63.49
C ARG A 58 10.68 -46.79 64.11
N ILE A 59 11.92 -47.34 64.12
CA ILE A 59 12.92 -47.10 65.18
C ILE A 59 14.35 -47.59 64.80
N LEU A 60 15.34 -46.86 65.33
CA LEU A 60 16.81 -46.99 65.50
C LEU A 60 17.54 -48.34 65.25
N LEU A 61 18.77 -48.37 64.66
CA LEU A 61 20.14 -48.17 65.27
C LEU A 61 20.59 -49.39 66.11
N ALA A 62 21.84 -49.92 66.18
CA ALA A 62 23.23 -49.42 65.97
C ALA A 62 24.20 -50.66 65.79
N VAL A 63 25.56 -50.72 65.91
CA VAL A 63 26.70 -49.78 66.18
C VAL A 63 28.08 -50.44 65.82
N LYS A 64 29.16 -49.63 65.69
CA LYS A 64 30.63 -49.92 65.83
C LYS A 64 31.46 -50.82 64.86
N LEU A 65 32.49 -50.16 64.27
CA LEU A 65 33.96 -50.38 64.38
C LEU A 65 34.66 -51.75 64.11
N MET A 66 35.59 -51.71 63.14
CA MET A 66 36.94 -52.33 63.01
C MET A 66 37.35 -53.61 63.78
N ARG A 67 38.04 -54.52 63.05
CA ARG A 67 39.21 -55.29 63.54
C ARG A 67 40.19 -55.65 62.40
N GLN A 68 41.41 -56.08 62.74
CA GLN A 68 42.60 -56.20 61.86
C GLN A 68 43.19 -57.62 61.87
N SER A 69 44.06 -57.94 60.91
CA SER A 69 45.09 -59.01 60.88
C SER A 69 46.02 -58.81 59.65
N PRO A 70 47.22 -59.43 59.55
CA PRO A 70 48.43 -59.26 60.37
C PRO A 70 49.63 -58.72 59.51
N PRO A 71 50.83 -58.40 60.08
CA PRO A 71 51.86 -57.62 59.39
C PRO A 71 52.98 -58.42 58.67
N PRO A 72 53.64 -57.84 57.64
CA PRO A 72 54.91 -58.32 57.07
C PRO A 72 56.15 -57.82 57.85
N PRO A 73 57.35 -58.44 57.67
CA PRO A 73 58.58 -58.09 58.39
C PRO A 73 59.27 -56.80 57.88
N PRO A 74 60.13 -56.17 58.70
CA PRO A 74 60.76 -54.88 58.38
C PRO A 74 61.97 -55.00 57.42
N PRO A 75 62.03 -54.19 56.35
CA PRO A 75 63.25 -53.96 55.56
C PRO A 75 64.25 -53.03 56.26
N ASN A 76 65.49 -53.02 55.78
CA ASN A 76 66.61 -52.24 56.31
C ASN A 76 66.40 -50.70 56.23
N PRO A 77 67.05 -49.91 57.12
CA PRO A 77 66.99 -48.45 57.08
C PRO A 77 67.55 -47.87 55.78
N PRO A 78 66.95 -46.80 55.22
CA PRO A 78 67.41 -46.16 54.00
C PRO A 78 68.71 -45.36 54.20
N PRO A 79 69.52 -45.17 53.14
CA PRO A 79 70.65 -44.24 53.17
C PRO A 79 70.19 -42.78 53.33
N PRO A 80 71.06 -41.87 53.81
CA PRO A 80 70.72 -40.46 53.94
C PRO A 80 70.36 -39.82 52.58
N PRO A 81 69.45 -38.83 52.56
CA PRO A 81 68.96 -38.23 51.32
C PRO A 81 70.06 -37.43 50.59
N PRO A 82 70.08 -37.43 49.24
CA PRO A 82 70.92 -36.51 48.48
C PRO A 82 70.47 -35.05 48.70
N PRO A 83 71.37 -34.07 48.49
CA PRO A 83 71.02 -32.65 48.61
C PRO A 83 69.91 -32.26 47.64
N PRO A 84 69.07 -31.26 47.99
CA PRO A 84 67.93 -30.86 47.17
C PRO A 84 68.39 -30.32 45.80
N PRO A 85 67.64 -30.61 44.72
CA PRO A 85 67.96 -30.07 43.40
C PRO A 85 67.81 -28.54 43.39
N PRO A 86 68.56 -27.83 42.52
CA PRO A 86 68.43 -26.38 42.37
C PRO A 86 66.99 -26.02 41.93
N PRO A 87 66.47 -24.85 42.35
CA PRO A 87 65.10 -24.46 42.06
C PRO A 87 64.84 -24.43 40.55
N PRO A 88 63.67 -24.89 40.08
CA PRO A 88 63.37 -24.94 38.65
C PRO A 88 63.40 -23.52 38.07
N ARG A 89 64.17 -23.33 36.99
CA ARG A 89 64.15 -22.07 36.24
C ARG A 89 62.72 -21.81 35.80
N LEU A 90 62.15 -20.68 36.24
CA LEU A 90 60.83 -20.24 35.82
C LEU A 90 60.78 -20.23 34.29
N ARG A 91 59.85 -21.01 33.70
CA ARG A 91 59.56 -20.88 32.28
C ARG A 91 59.05 -19.45 32.04
N PRO A 92 59.51 -18.75 31.00
CA PRO A 92 58.89 -17.48 30.64
C PRO A 92 57.39 -17.71 30.40
N PRO A 93 56.53 -16.74 30.75
CA PRO A 93 55.11 -16.87 30.49
C PRO A 93 54.88 -17.12 28.99
N PRO A 94 53.84 -17.90 28.62
CA PRO A 94 53.48 -18.03 27.21
C PRO A 94 53.22 -16.65 26.62
N PRO A 95 53.56 -16.41 25.34
CA PRO A 95 53.20 -15.16 24.69
C PRO A 95 51.68 -14.94 24.81
N PRO A 96 51.21 -13.69 24.96
CA PRO A 96 49.78 -13.41 25.00
C PRO A 96 49.12 -14.01 23.75
N PRO A 97 47.89 -14.56 23.87
CA PRO A 97 47.19 -15.08 22.70
C PRO A 97 47.13 -13.98 21.63
N PRO A 98 47.30 -14.32 20.34
CA PRO A 98 47.21 -13.33 19.28
C PRO A 98 45.86 -12.60 19.39
N PRO A 99 45.82 -11.27 19.17
CA PRO A 99 44.57 -10.54 19.25
C PRO A 99 43.53 -11.21 18.33
N PRO A 100 42.26 -11.31 18.76
CA PRO A 100 41.23 -11.93 17.94
C PRO A 100 41.23 -11.26 16.56
N PRO A 101 41.13 -12.03 15.46
CA PRO A 101 41.24 -11.46 14.12
C PRO A 101 40.21 -10.34 13.97
N PRO A 102 40.59 -9.21 13.33
CA PRO A 102 39.70 -8.05 13.21
C PRO A 102 38.38 -8.52 12.58
N PRO A 103 37.23 -8.11 13.14
CA PRO A 103 35.94 -8.66 12.72
C PRO A 103 35.75 -8.40 11.22
N SER A 104 35.54 -9.48 10.46
CA SER A 104 35.42 -9.45 8.99
C SER A 104 34.53 -8.28 8.56
N PRO A 105 34.97 -7.40 7.62
CA PRO A 105 34.29 -6.13 7.42
C PRO A 105 32.84 -6.38 6.96
N ARG A 106 31.88 -6.07 7.84
CA ARG A 106 30.48 -6.38 7.58
C ARG A 106 29.91 -5.37 6.60
N LEU A 107 29.37 -5.83 5.48
CA LEU A 107 28.58 -5.01 4.56
C LEU A 107 27.48 -4.29 5.34
N ARG A 108 27.43 -2.96 5.25
CA ARG A 108 26.42 -2.11 5.88
C ARG A 108 25.55 -1.46 4.80
N PRO A 109 24.26 -1.23 5.04
CA PRO A 109 23.44 -0.46 4.12
C PRO A 109 23.96 1.00 4.03
N PRO A 110 23.88 1.63 2.85
CA PRO A 110 24.39 2.98 2.64
C PRO A 110 23.61 3.98 3.50
N GLN A 111 24.32 4.96 4.06
CA GLN A 111 23.66 6.09 4.71
C GLN A 111 23.19 7.05 3.60
N ILE A 112 21.87 7.24 3.53
CA ILE A 112 21.24 8.17 2.59
C ILE A 112 21.02 9.48 3.34
N GLU A 113 21.55 10.58 2.84
CA GLU A 113 21.41 11.88 3.48
C GLU A 113 20.22 12.68 2.96
N THR A 114 19.52 13.35 3.88
CA THR A 114 18.45 14.32 3.60
C THR A 114 18.98 15.72 3.32
N ALA A 115 20.27 15.99 3.55
CA ALA A 115 20.88 17.31 3.39
C ALA A 115 20.74 17.88 1.96
N PRO A 116 21.00 17.13 0.88
CA PRO A 116 20.75 17.60 -0.49
C PRO A 116 19.30 17.97 -0.76
N PHE A 117 18.36 17.35 -0.03
CA PHE A 117 16.92 17.52 -0.20
C PHE A 117 16.31 18.54 0.79
N ALA A 118 17.14 19.27 1.55
CA ALA A 118 16.66 20.25 2.52
C ALA A 118 15.78 21.34 1.87
N PHE A 119 16.07 21.74 0.62
CA PHE A 119 15.28 22.73 -0.12
C PHE A 119 13.86 22.24 -0.47
N VAL A 120 13.68 20.95 -0.76
CA VAL A 120 12.32 20.39 -0.99
C VAL A 120 11.61 20.08 0.31
N LEU A 121 12.33 19.54 1.31
CA LEU A 121 11.78 19.07 2.59
C LEU A 121 11.40 20.22 3.54
N ASN A 122 12.19 21.29 3.57
CA ASN A 122 11.95 22.50 4.35
C ASN A 122 11.51 22.18 5.81
N GLU A 123 10.31 22.62 6.22
CA GLU A 123 9.76 22.44 7.57
C GLU A 123 9.45 20.97 7.94
N SER A 124 9.41 20.07 6.95
CA SER A 124 9.10 18.65 7.14
C SER A 124 10.33 17.77 7.38
N ARG A 125 11.54 18.29 7.21
CA ARG A 125 12.79 17.51 7.25
C ARG A 125 12.92 16.61 8.49
N ALA A 126 12.78 17.19 9.69
CA ALA A 126 12.95 16.45 10.95
C ALA A 126 11.87 15.39 11.19
N TRP A 127 10.63 15.60 10.70
CA TRP A 127 9.59 14.57 10.76
C TRP A 127 9.91 13.43 9.81
N VAL A 128 10.28 13.76 8.57
CA VAL A 128 10.63 12.80 7.52
C VAL A 128 11.77 11.87 7.94
N GLU A 129 12.87 12.42 8.46
CA GLU A 129 14.04 11.66 8.95
C GLU A 129 13.65 10.58 9.96
N GLN A 130 12.75 10.90 10.89
CA GLN A 130 12.28 9.97 11.91
C GLN A 130 11.28 8.94 11.35
N HIS A 131 10.34 9.37 10.50
CA HIS A 131 9.10 8.62 10.25
C HIS A 131 9.02 7.84 8.94
N VAL A 132 9.86 8.09 7.93
CA VAL A 132 9.68 7.48 6.59
C VAL A 132 10.91 6.69 6.12
N PRO A 133 10.78 5.76 5.14
CA PRO A 133 11.92 5.08 4.53
C PRO A 133 12.74 6.06 3.68
N TYR A 134 14.04 5.85 3.60
CA TYR A 134 14.94 6.71 2.83
C TYR A 134 15.11 6.15 1.41
N PHE A 135 15.34 7.02 0.43
CA PHE A 135 15.53 6.61 -0.97
C PHE A 135 16.58 7.46 -1.71
N HIS A 136 17.30 6.81 -2.62
CA HIS A 136 18.18 7.42 -3.62
C HIS A 136 18.18 6.55 -4.88
N SER A 137 18.34 7.15 -6.06
CA SER A 137 18.49 6.47 -7.35
C SER A 137 19.34 7.25 -8.36
N SER A 138 19.61 6.66 -9.52
CA SER A 138 20.31 7.30 -10.63
C SER A 138 19.45 8.26 -11.48
N ASP A 139 18.26 8.67 -11.02
CA ASP A 139 17.41 9.68 -11.65
C ASP A 139 17.03 10.78 -10.64
N GLU A 140 17.42 12.02 -10.95
CA GLU A 140 17.26 13.14 -10.01
C GLU A 140 15.84 13.71 -9.94
N ASP A 141 15.01 13.49 -10.96
CA ASP A 141 13.58 13.83 -10.85
C ASP A 141 12.91 12.88 -9.87
N LEU A 142 13.21 11.58 -9.95
CA LEU A 142 12.70 10.55 -9.06
C LEU A 142 13.16 10.76 -7.61
N ASN A 143 14.44 11.12 -7.41
CA ASN A 143 15.00 11.50 -6.11
C ASN A 143 14.26 12.72 -5.52
N THR A 144 14.19 13.80 -6.29
CA THR A 144 13.58 15.08 -5.86
C THR A 144 12.09 14.93 -5.58
N ALA A 145 11.36 14.19 -6.44
CA ALA A 145 9.94 13.92 -6.27
C ALA A 145 9.65 13.05 -5.04
N TYR A 146 10.48 12.04 -4.74
CA TYR A 146 10.30 11.19 -3.56
C TYR A 146 10.30 12.00 -2.25
N TRP A 147 11.33 12.82 -2.06
CA TRP A 147 11.47 13.63 -0.85
C TRP A 147 10.45 14.78 -0.80
N TYR A 148 10.14 15.41 -1.94
CA TYR A 148 9.03 16.36 -2.04
C TYR A 148 7.69 15.73 -1.63
N ARG A 149 7.42 14.49 -2.05
CA ARG A 149 6.16 13.80 -1.76
C ARG A 149 6.01 13.40 -0.30
N TRP A 150 7.11 13.09 0.40
CA TRP A 150 7.06 12.95 1.86
C TRP A 150 6.80 14.27 2.59
N ARG A 151 7.21 15.43 2.04
CA ARG A 151 6.74 16.74 2.54
C ARG A 151 5.25 16.94 2.26
N VAL A 152 4.73 16.59 1.09
CA VAL A 152 3.29 16.66 0.79
C VAL A 152 2.50 15.85 1.83
N PHE A 153 2.91 14.60 2.10
CA PHE A 153 2.30 13.76 3.14
C PHE A 153 2.27 14.47 4.51
N HIS A 154 3.40 15.03 4.94
CA HIS A 154 3.52 15.69 6.25
C HIS A 154 2.72 17.00 6.33
N LEU A 155 2.66 17.80 5.27
CA LEU A 155 1.84 19.03 5.23
C LEU A 155 0.32 18.72 5.32
N HIS A 156 -0.10 17.56 4.83
CA HIS A 156 -1.50 17.10 4.86
C HIS A 156 -1.86 16.27 6.10
N LEU A 157 -0.89 15.98 6.96
CA LEU A 157 -1.08 15.25 8.20
C LEU A 157 -1.70 16.16 9.28
N ALA A 158 -2.95 15.89 9.64
CA ALA A 158 -3.71 16.64 10.63
C ALA A 158 -4.19 15.75 11.79
N ARG A 159 -4.82 16.38 12.78
CA ARG A 159 -5.55 15.69 13.87
C ARG A 159 -7.04 16.00 13.76
N ALA A 160 -7.88 14.98 13.87
CA ALA A 160 -9.31 15.16 14.02
C ALA A 160 -9.63 15.87 15.36
N PRO A 161 -10.49 16.91 15.40
CA PRO A 161 -10.89 17.58 16.63
C PRO A 161 -11.41 16.61 17.71
N LYS A 162 -11.21 16.93 18.99
CA LYS A 162 -11.69 16.12 20.14
C LYS A 162 -13.20 15.86 20.13
N SER A 163 -13.99 16.74 19.52
CA SER A 163 -15.44 16.57 19.32
C SER A 163 -15.80 15.46 18.32
N GLN A 164 -14.83 14.98 17.53
CA GLN A 164 -14.95 13.88 16.56
C GLN A 164 -14.29 12.61 17.13
N ARG A 165 -14.50 12.36 18.43
CA ARG A 165 -13.92 11.24 19.18
C ARG A 165 -14.27 9.91 18.50
N THR A 166 -13.24 9.16 18.15
CA THR A 166 -13.34 7.88 17.44
C THR A 166 -12.77 6.76 18.32
N PRO A 167 -13.44 5.61 18.46
CA PRO A 167 -12.92 4.48 19.23
C PRO A 167 -11.56 3.99 18.69
N GLY A 168 -10.61 3.75 19.59
CA GLY A 168 -9.26 3.27 19.26
C GLY A 168 -8.24 4.33 18.87
N CYS A 169 -8.63 5.61 18.75
CA CYS A 169 -7.70 6.73 18.57
C CYS A 169 -7.28 7.38 19.91
N ASP A 170 -6.19 8.14 19.87
CA ASP A 170 -5.71 9.01 20.96
C ASP A 170 -6.83 9.98 21.46
N PRO A 171 -6.99 10.21 22.79
CA PRO A 171 -7.95 11.18 23.34
C PRO A 171 -7.79 12.63 22.85
N LYS A 172 -6.65 12.98 22.24
CA LYS A 172 -6.41 14.27 21.57
C LYS A 172 -7.01 14.33 20.16
N GLY A 173 -7.37 13.18 19.57
CA GLY A 173 -7.92 13.04 18.22
C GLY A 173 -7.13 12.02 17.37
N CYS A 174 -7.80 11.35 16.42
CA CYS A 174 -7.12 10.53 15.41
C CYS A 174 -6.15 11.37 14.57
N HIS A 175 -5.05 10.78 14.10
CA HIS A 175 -4.39 11.28 12.90
C HIS A 175 -5.32 11.13 11.69
N VAL A 176 -5.31 12.13 10.81
CA VAL A 176 -6.03 12.11 9.54
C VAL A 176 -5.19 12.76 8.43
N ILE A 177 -5.49 12.43 7.18
CA ILE A 177 -4.84 13.00 6.00
C ILE A 177 -5.89 13.79 5.21
N THR A 178 -5.61 15.07 4.93
CA THR A 178 -6.49 15.95 4.15
C THR A 178 -6.16 15.88 2.65
N GLU A 179 -7.12 16.28 1.81
CA GLU A 179 -6.92 16.38 0.34
C GLU A 179 -6.40 17.78 -0.07
N PHE A 180 -6.91 18.83 0.57
CA PHE A 180 -6.51 20.22 0.39
C PHE A 180 -5.89 20.77 1.68
N LEU A 181 -4.84 21.60 1.59
CA LEU A 181 -4.27 22.30 2.75
C LEU A 181 -5.19 23.38 3.32
N LYS A 182 -6.03 23.99 2.49
CA LYS A 182 -7.02 24.99 2.91
C LYS A 182 -8.37 24.31 3.13
N LYS A 183 -9.16 24.81 4.09
CA LYS A 183 -10.53 24.29 4.33
C LYS A 183 -11.40 24.60 3.12
N VAL A 184 -11.81 23.57 2.39
CA VAL A 184 -12.75 23.68 1.26
C VAL A 184 -14.18 23.38 1.73
N PRO A 185 -15.22 24.06 1.20
CA PRO A 185 -16.59 23.94 1.72
C PRO A 185 -17.25 22.58 1.47
N TRP A 186 -16.76 21.77 0.53
CA TRP A 186 -17.23 20.40 0.26
C TRP A 186 -16.51 19.31 1.09
N SER A 187 -15.48 19.67 1.86
CA SER A 187 -14.78 18.70 2.72
C SER A 187 -15.54 18.42 4.02
N GLY A 188 -15.47 17.16 4.45
CA GLY A 188 -16.11 16.70 5.67
C GLY A 188 -15.36 17.08 6.96
N PRO A 189 -15.60 16.28 8.02
CA PRO A 189 -14.92 16.40 9.30
C PRO A 189 -13.40 16.39 9.17
N ALA A 190 -12.74 17.16 10.04
CA ALA A 190 -11.30 17.40 10.01
C ALA A 190 -10.68 17.85 8.66
N ASN A 191 -11.46 18.48 7.76
CA ASN A 191 -11.05 18.84 6.38
C ASN A 191 -10.65 17.63 5.51
N THR A 192 -11.14 16.45 5.84
CA THR A 192 -10.95 15.23 5.04
C THR A 192 -11.94 15.17 3.89
N ILE A 193 -11.53 14.51 2.80
CA ILE A 193 -12.37 14.11 1.67
C ILE A 193 -12.02 12.64 1.38
N VAL A 194 -13.04 11.84 1.03
CA VAL A 194 -12.89 10.37 0.91
C VAL A 194 -12.30 9.93 -0.43
N CYS A 195 -12.40 10.75 -1.48
CA CYS A 195 -11.99 10.41 -2.86
C CYS A 195 -10.53 9.89 -2.96
N PRO A 196 -9.50 10.60 -2.46
CA PRO A 196 -8.12 10.11 -2.51
C PRO A 196 -7.73 9.21 -1.34
N ALA A 197 -8.65 8.86 -0.43
CA ALA A 197 -8.30 8.15 0.80
C ALA A 197 -7.51 6.87 0.49
N GLY A 198 -7.91 6.09 -0.53
CA GLY A 198 -7.18 4.88 -0.92
C GLY A 198 -5.73 5.12 -1.35
N HIS A 199 -5.41 6.26 -1.96
CA HIS A 199 -4.03 6.67 -2.26
C HIS A 199 -3.28 7.11 -0.99
N HIS A 200 -3.94 7.86 -0.11
CA HIS A 200 -3.36 8.27 1.17
C HIS A 200 -2.99 7.06 2.04
N PHE A 201 -3.81 6.00 2.07
CA PHE A 201 -3.46 4.74 2.75
C PHE A 201 -2.31 4.00 2.10
N ALA A 202 -2.22 4.04 0.76
CA ALA A 202 -1.13 3.41 0.02
C ALA A 202 0.23 4.06 0.35
N GLU A 203 0.30 5.38 0.56
CA GLU A 203 1.52 6.02 1.11
C GLU A 203 1.67 5.79 2.62
N ALA A 204 0.60 5.95 3.41
CA ALA A 204 0.65 5.89 4.88
C ALA A 204 1.14 4.54 5.43
N ARG A 205 1.00 3.44 4.67
CA ARG A 205 1.49 2.10 5.04
C ARG A 205 3.00 2.00 5.19
N TRP A 206 3.74 2.93 4.59
CA TRP A 206 5.21 2.97 4.65
C TRP A 206 5.76 3.83 5.79
N VAL A 207 4.89 4.60 6.47
CA VAL A 207 5.30 5.40 7.63
C VAL A 207 5.61 4.46 8.79
N LYS A 208 6.81 4.60 9.37
CA LYS A 208 7.41 3.71 10.37
C LYS A 208 6.57 3.54 11.65
N ASP A 209 5.69 4.50 11.95
CA ASP A 209 4.69 4.41 13.01
C ASP A 209 3.31 4.07 12.42
N GLY A 210 2.89 2.82 12.57
CA GLY A 210 1.60 2.33 12.09
C GLY A 210 0.36 3.03 12.68
N ARG A 211 0.51 3.87 13.72
CA ARG A 211 -0.61 4.68 14.25
C ARG A 211 -1.16 5.66 13.22
N TYR A 212 -0.36 6.18 12.30
CA TYR A 212 -0.86 7.12 11.28
C TYR A 212 -1.89 6.46 10.36
N ALA A 213 -1.57 5.28 9.82
CA ALA A 213 -2.52 4.49 9.03
C ALA A 213 -3.66 3.93 9.90
N GLY A 214 -3.37 3.45 11.12
CA GLY A 214 -4.38 2.90 12.02
C GLY A 214 -5.47 3.90 12.44
N ASP A 215 -5.07 5.08 12.87
CA ASP A 215 -5.99 6.15 13.28
C ASP A 215 -6.82 6.67 12.11
N TYR A 216 -6.23 6.84 10.93
CA TYR A 216 -6.96 7.27 9.73
C TYR A 216 -7.98 6.21 9.30
N ALA A 217 -7.66 4.91 9.42
CA ALA A 217 -8.61 3.83 9.11
C ALA A 217 -9.79 3.81 10.10
N ARG A 218 -9.51 3.97 11.40
CA ARG A 218 -10.54 4.13 12.43
C ARG A 218 -11.42 5.35 12.17
N PHE A 219 -10.83 6.50 11.81
CA PHE A 219 -11.56 7.73 11.51
C PHE A 219 -12.64 7.53 10.43
N TRP A 220 -12.33 6.82 9.34
CA TRP A 220 -13.30 6.54 8.27
C TRP A 220 -14.30 5.42 8.59
N LEU A 221 -13.84 4.34 9.21
CA LEU A 221 -14.65 3.11 9.38
C LEU A 221 -15.44 3.07 10.70
N ARG A 222 -14.94 3.75 11.73
CA ARG A 222 -15.48 3.74 13.11
C ARG A 222 -15.73 5.14 13.69
N GLY A 223 -15.41 6.19 12.93
CA GLY A 223 -15.37 7.58 13.39
C GLY A 223 -16.25 8.52 12.58
N ALA A 224 -15.84 9.80 12.51
CA ALA A 224 -16.62 10.86 11.87
C ALA A 224 -16.44 10.96 10.34
N GLY A 225 -15.62 10.13 9.71
CA GLY A 225 -15.31 10.24 8.28
C GLY A 225 -16.54 10.04 7.38
N TRP A 226 -16.79 10.98 6.46
CA TRP A 226 -17.91 10.94 5.52
C TRP A 226 -17.68 9.93 4.37
N ARG A 227 -17.82 8.65 4.68
CA ARG A 227 -17.45 7.50 3.82
C ARG A 227 -18.25 7.29 2.52
N LYS A 228 -19.18 8.17 2.16
CA LYS A 228 -20.06 8.07 0.97
C LYS A 228 -20.11 9.31 0.07
N GLN A 229 -19.20 10.29 0.24
CA GLN A 229 -19.16 11.45 -0.68
C GLN A 229 -18.67 11.09 -2.10
N TYR A 230 -17.79 10.10 -2.18
CA TYR A 230 -17.13 9.60 -3.40
C TYR A 230 -16.88 8.09 -3.22
N THR A 231 -16.57 7.39 -4.30
CA THR A 231 -16.23 5.94 -4.28
C THR A 231 -15.10 5.66 -3.28
N PHE A 232 -15.26 4.62 -2.45
CA PHE A 232 -14.40 4.38 -1.28
C PHE A 232 -13.86 2.95 -1.19
N TRP A 233 -12.72 2.69 -1.87
CA TRP A 233 -12.14 1.35 -2.02
C TRP A 233 -11.24 0.87 -0.85
N LEU A 234 -11.40 1.44 0.36
CA LEU A 234 -10.44 1.32 1.47
C LEU A 234 -10.05 -0.12 1.85
N ALA A 235 -10.95 -1.09 1.72
CA ALA A 235 -10.64 -2.50 1.98
C ALA A 235 -9.38 -3.00 1.25
N HIS A 236 -9.12 -2.52 0.04
CA HIS A 236 -7.95 -2.91 -0.75
C HIS A 236 -6.61 -2.41 -0.15
N PRO A 237 -6.33 -1.10 -0.02
CA PRO A 237 -5.10 -0.63 0.61
C PRO A 237 -5.03 -1.00 2.10
N CYS A 238 -6.14 -1.10 2.85
CA CYS A 238 -6.09 -1.67 4.20
C CYS A 238 -5.52 -3.10 4.21
N ARG A 239 -5.99 -4.00 3.35
CA ARG A 239 -5.42 -5.36 3.24
C ARG A 239 -3.90 -5.32 2.98
N HIS A 240 -3.44 -4.42 2.10
CA HIS A 240 -2.00 -4.25 1.82
C HIS A 240 -1.22 -3.69 3.03
N SER A 241 -1.76 -2.71 3.76
CA SER A 241 -1.14 -2.20 4.99
C SER A 241 -1.06 -3.25 6.09
N LEU A 242 -2.05 -4.13 6.18
CA LEU A 242 -2.10 -5.22 7.17
C LEU A 242 -1.14 -6.38 6.83
N LEU A 243 -0.74 -6.51 5.57
CA LEU A 243 0.36 -7.38 5.15
C LEU A 243 1.72 -6.73 5.47
N VAL A 244 1.82 -5.39 5.46
CA VAL A 244 3.05 -4.64 5.80
C VAL A 244 3.25 -4.50 7.32
N ASP A 245 2.20 -4.49 8.14
CA ASP A 245 2.31 -4.49 9.61
C ASP A 245 2.93 -5.79 10.16
N ALA A 246 3.55 -5.70 11.35
CA ALA A 246 4.26 -6.78 12.03
C ALA A 246 3.37 -7.89 12.63
N ARG A 247 2.03 -7.72 12.61
CA ARG A 247 1.08 -8.60 13.32
C ARG A 247 -0.11 -9.07 12.45
N PRO A 248 0.09 -9.65 11.25
CA PRO A 248 -1.02 -10.24 10.50
C PRO A 248 -1.68 -11.35 11.32
N GLY A 249 -3.01 -11.36 11.42
CA GLY A 249 -3.79 -12.44 12.04
C GLY A 249 -3.74 -12.56 13.57
N ALA A 250 -2.94 -11.76 14.28
CA ALA A 250 -2.92 -11.79 15.74
C ALA A 250 -4.25 -11.25 16.33
N ALA A 251 -4.72 -11.83 17.44
CA ALA A 251 -5.81 -11.25 18.22
C ALA A 251 -5.41 -9.84 18.69
N GLY A 252 -6.30 -8.85 18.52
CA GLY A 252 -5.98 -7.45 18.78
C GLY A 252 -5.11 -6.74 17.71
N SER A 253 -4.88 -7.37 16.55
CA SER A 253 -4.32 -6.68 15.38
C SER A 253 -5.32 -5.68 14.78
N LEU A 254 -4.82 -4.66 14.08
CA LEU A 254 -5.65 -3.69 13.35
C LEU A 254 -6.55 -4.37 12.29
N ALA A 255 -6.11 -5.51 11.74
CA ALA A 255 -6.91 -6.33 10.82
C ALA A 255 -8.18 -6.83 11.49
N HIS A 256 -8.02 -7.46 12.66
CA HIS A 256 -9.11 -8.03 13.43
C HIS A 256 -10.02 -6.93 14.03
N GLU A 257 -9.45 -5.78 14.42
CA GLU A 257 -10.20 -4.62 14.90
C GLU A 257 -11.12 -4.03 13.82
N LEU A 258 -10.64 -3.92 12.58
CA LEU A 258 -11.35 -3.24 11.50
C LEU A 258 -12.24 -4.16 10.65
N LEU A 259 -12.02 -5.48 10.64
CA LEU A 259 -12.75 -6.42 9.78
C LEU A 259 -14.29 -6.26 9.88
N PRO A 260 -14.92 -6.21 11.07
CA PRO A 260 -16.38 -6.02 11.16
C PRO A 260 -16.85 -4.69 10.55
N ALA A 261 -16.04 -3.63 10.65
CA ALA A 261 -16.34 -2.31 10.08
C ALA A 261 -16.09 -2.25 8.56
N LEU A 262 -15.12 -3.01 8.05
CA LEU A 262 -14.89 -3.20 6.61
C LEU A 262 -16.02 -4.01 5.97
N GLU A 263 -16.47 -5.09 6.60
CA GLU A 263 -17.65 -5.84 6.15
C GLU A 263 -18.93 -4.99 6.23
N ALA A 264 -19.12 -4.23 7.31
CA ALA A 264 -20.25 -3.32 7.44
C ALA A 264 -20.24 -2.26 6.33
N ASN A 265 -19.07 -1.68 6.02
CA ASN A 265 -18.90 -0.77 4.88
C ASN A 265 -19.21 -1.46 3.54
N TYR A 266 -18.76 -2.69 3.33
CA TYR A 266 -19.08 -3.45 2.10
C TYR A 266 -20.58 -3.73 1.97
N ARG A 267 -21.25 -4.15 3.05
CA ARG A 267 -22.71 -4.35 3.09
C ARG A 267 -23.44 -3.04 2.81
N ASP A 268 -23.07 -1.95 3.49
CA ASP A 268 -23.54 -0.59 3.23
C ASP A 268 -23.50 -0.23 1.73
N TRP A 269 -22.35 -0.40 1.09
CA TRP A 269 -22.17 -0.07 -0.34
C TRP A 269 -22.87 -1.06 -1.28
N SER A 270 -23.02 -2.34 -0.90
CA SER A 270 -23.79 -3.30 -1.70
C SER A 270 -25.28 -2.96 -1.78
N CYS A 271 -25.83 -2.31 -0.75
CA CYS A 271 -27.18 -1.73 -0.77
C CYS A 271 -27.28 -0.44 -1.63
N HIS A 272 -26.17 0.06 -2.15
CA HIS A 272 -26.07 1.18 -3.11
C HIS A 272 -25.53 0.73 -4.47
N ALA A 273 -25.54 -0.58 -4.76
CA ALA A 273 -25.19 -1.14 -6.07
C ALA A 273 -26.21 -0.81 -7.18
N ASP A 274 -27.24 -0.03 -6.85
CA ASP A 274 -28.13 0.65 -7.81
C ASP A 274 -27.48 1.88 -8.47
N GLY A 275 -26.21 2.17 -8.16
CA GLY A 275 -25.40 3.23 -8.74
C GLY A 275 -25.71 4.63 -8.20
N GLN A 276 -26.51 4.74 -7.13
CA GLN A 276 -27.12 6.02 -6.76
C GLN A 276 -26.24 7.00 -5.97
N GLU A 277 -24.97 6.74 -5.64
CA GLU A 277 -24.07 7.76 -5.01
C GLU A 277 -22.66 7.86 -5.63
N ASN A 278 -22.40 7.21 -6.76
CA ASN A 278 -21.06 7.03 -7.34
C ASN A 278 -20.50 8.24 -8.10
N SER A 279 -19.36 8.76 -7.63
CA SER A 279 -18.49 9.65 -8.40
C SER A 279 -17.93 8.98 -9.67
N ALA A 280 -17.77 9.75 -10.75
CA ALA A 280 -17.54 9.22 -12.10
C ALA A 280 -16.42 8.17 -12.24
N THR A 281 -16.78 6.96 -12.68
CA THR A 281 -15.90 5.88 -13.22
C THR A 281 -14.97 5.12 -12.25
N LEU A 282 -15.20 5.14 -10.93
CA LEU A 282 -14.23 4.59 -9.96
C LEU A 282 -14.53 3.22 -9.32
N ASP A 283 -15.69 2.62 -9.56
CA ASP A 283 -16.12 1.43 -8.83
C ASP A 283 -15.49 0.12 -9.37
N GLY A 284 -14.51 -0.41 -8.64
CA GLY A 284 -13.89 -1.72 -8.85
C GLY A 284 -14.75 -2.91 -8.41
N VAL A 285 -16.04 -2.92 -8.72
CA VAL A 285 -16.98 -4.01 -8.40
C VAL A 285 -17.02 -5.00 -9.58
N PRO A 286 -16.82 -6.32 -9.37
CA PRO A 286 -16.90 -7.30 -10.44
C PRO A 286 -18.36 -7.46 -10.92
N PRO A 287 -18.61 -7.62 -12.23
CA PRO A 287 -19.96 -7.82 -12.77
C PRO A 287 -20.53 -9.20 -12.38
N PRO A 288 -21.86 -9.37 -12.38
CA PRO A 288 -22.49 -10.66 -12.13
C PRO A 288 -22.15 -11.71 -13.21
N PRO A 289 -22.24 -13.02 -12.93
CA PRO A 289 -21.60 -14.07 -13.75
C PRO A 289 -22.12 -14.27 -15.18
N SER A 290 -23.14 -13.53 -15.61
CA SER A 290 -23.88 -13.75 -16.86
C SER A 290 -23.39 -12.93 -18.07
N THR A 291 -22.39 -12.05 -17.91
CA THR A 291 -21.83 -11.26 -19.01
C THR A 291 -20.84 -12.05 -19.86
N ARG A 292 -21.00 -11.99 -21.20
CA ARG A 292 -20.30 -12.86 -22.17
C ARG A 292 -18.82 -12.49 -22.39
N SER A 293 -18.10 -13.42 -23.02
CA SER A 293 -16.63 -13.60 -23.02
C SER A 293 -15.82 -12.69 -23.97
N ASP A 294 -16.43 -11.60 -24.43
CA ASP A 294 -15.98 -10.73 -25.51
C ASP A 294 -15.88 -9.25 -25.10
N LEU A 295 -14.69 -8.86 -24.61
CA LEU A 295 -14.20 -7.48 -24.41
C LEU A 295 -14.96 -6.57 -23.40
N SER A 296 -16.14 -6.99 -22.96
CA SER A 296 -17.02 -6.40 -21.93
C SER A 296 -16.33 -5.98 -20.61
N PHE A 297 -15.16 -6.54 -20.32
CA PHE A 297 -14.37 -6.28 -19.11
C PHE A 297 -13.61 -4.94 -19.11
N PHE A 298 -13.43 -4.28 -20.26
CA PHE A 298 -12.69 -3.00 -20.39
C PHE A 298 -13.53 -1.80 -20.82
N THR A 299 -14.84 -1.96 -20.81
CA THR A 299 -15.79 -0.95 -21.28
C THR A 299 -16.52 -0.34 -20.09
N THR A 300 -16.47 0.98 -19.94
CA THR A 300 -17.40 1.71 -19.07
C THR A 300 -18.82 1.39 -19.56
N LEU A 301 -19.52 0.50 -18.86
CA LEU A 301 -20.96 0.31 -19.07
C LEU A 301 -21.66 1.56 -18.54
N ALA A 302 -22.59 2.10 -19.32
CA ALA A 302 -23.35 3.26 -18.89
C ALA A 302 -24.13 2.98 -17.58
N GLN A 303 -23.97 3.85 -16.59
CA GLN A 303 -24.54 3.73 -15.24
C GLN A 303 -25.60 4.82 -15.00
N PRO A 304 -26.58 4.59 -14.11
CA PRO A 304 -27.50 5.65 -13.68
C PRO A 304 -26.75 6.82 -13.01
N PRO A 305 -27.31 8.05 -13.04
CA PRO A 305 -26.76 9.19 -12.33
C PRO A 305 -26.92 9.02 -10.81
N PRO A 306 -25.94 9.41 -9.99
CA PRO A 306 -26.11 9.40 -8.55
C PRO A 306 -27.03 10.52 -8.05
N LYS A 307 -27.80 10.23 -7.00
CA LYS A 307 -28.60 11.16 -6.21
C LYS A 307 -27.77 12.33 -5.67
N SER A 308 -26.53 12.06 -5.26
CA SER A 308 -25.60 13.09 -4.77
C SER A 308 -25.32 14.17 -5.84
N LEU A 309 -25.01 13.78 -7.08
CA LEU A 309 -24.89 14.71 -8.22
C LEU A 309 -26.23 15.37 -8.57
N HIS A 310 -27.36 14.67 -8.40
CA HIS A 310 -28.69 15.26 -8.59
C HIS A 310 -28.95 16.40 -7.57
N ALA A 311 -28.48 16.25 -6.33
CA ALA A 311 -28.53 17.27 -5.30
C ALA A 311 -27.56 18.43 -5.58
N GLU A 312 -26.33 18.14 -6.07
CA GLU A 312 -25.35 19.17 -6.47
C GLU A 312 -25.84 20.01 -7.66
N ILE A 313 -26.40 19.39 -8.70
CA ILE A 313 -27.05 20.07 -9.81
C ILE A 313 -28.21 20.96 -9.31
N THR A 314 -28.96 20.48 -8.31
CA THR A 314 -30.05 21.23 -7.65
C THR A 314 -29.54 22.31 -6.70
N TRP A 315 -28.26 22.29 -6.31
CA TRP A 315 -27.59 23.38 -5.60
C TRP A 315 -27.05 24.44 -6.57
N TYR A 316 -26.42 24.05 -7.68
CA TYR A 316 -26.01 24.97 -8.75
C TYR A 316 -27.20 25.74 -9.34
N ARG A 317 -28.37 25.10 -9.48
CA ARG A 317 -29.64 25.74 -9.87
C ARG A 317 -30.12 26.84 -8.91
N ARG A 318 -29.61 26.90 -7.66
CA ARG A 318 -30.02 27.85 -6.61
C ARG A 318 -29.08 29.04 -6.41
N LYS A 319 -28.09 29.25 -7.30
CA LYS A 319 -27.28 30.47 -7.32
C LYS A 319 -27.47 31.22 -8.64
N ASP A 320 -27.59 32.54 -8.55
CA ASP A 320 -28.01 33.42 -9.64
C ASP A 320 -26.91 33.73 -10.66
N SER A 321 -26.34 32.69 -11.26
CA SER A 321 -25.62 32.84 -12.53
C SER A 321 -26.61 33.18 -13.65
N PRO A 322 -26.31 34.12 -14.57
CA PRO A 322 -27.14 34.36 -15.75
C PRO A 322 -27.20 33.16 -16.70
N THR A 323 -26.29 32.18 -16.56
CA THR A 323 -26.30 30.92 -17.30
C THR A 323 -27.35 29.92 -16.76
N LYS A 324 -28.62 30.33 -16.61
CA LYS A 324 -29.74 29.47 -16.17
C LYS A 324 -30.11 28.46 -17.28
N GLY A 325 -29.21 27.49 -17.50
CA GLY A 325 -29.10 26.66 -18.70
C GLY A 325 -29.17 25.15 -18.46
N ASN A 326 -30.28 24.69 -17.89
CA ASN A 326 -30.98 23.52 -18.44
C ASN A 326 -30.28 22.12 -18.44
N SER A 327 -29.48 21.80 -17.42
CA SER A 327 -28.97 20.42 -17.20
C SER A 327 -30.06 19.46 -16.70
N GLN A 328 -30.19 18.30 -17.34
CA GLN A 328 -31.07 17.18 -16.96
C GLN A 328 -30.30 15.84 -17.04
N SER A 329 -30.70 14.88 -16.19
CA SER A 329 -30.39 13.43 -16.26
C SER A 329 -28.99 13.01 -16.76
N VAL A 330 -28.01 13.00 -15.85
CA VAL A 330 -26.59 12.78 -16.15
C VAL A 330 -26.18 11.29 -16.15
N GLN A 331 -26.81 10.45 -17.00
CA GLN A 331 -26.46 9.02 -17.17
C GLN A 331 -25.03 8.84 -17.74
N THR A 332 -24.05 8.50 -16.89
CA THR A 332 -22.61 8.33 -17.19
C THR A 332 -22.00 9.40 -18.10
N TYR A 333 -21.48 10.47 -17.49
CA TYR A 333 -20.86 11.56 -18.23
C TYR A 333 -19.36 11.59 -17.94
N PHE A 334 -18.58 11.65 -19.02
CA PHE A 334 -17.18 12.11 -19.03
C PHE A 334 -17.07 13.34 -18.13
N GLY A 335 -16.13 13.31 -17.17
CA GLY A 335 -16.14 14.18 -15.99
C GLY A 335 -16.06 15.69 -16.27
N CYS A 336 -17.21 16.26 -16.61
CA CYS A 336 -17.49 17.66 -16.84
C CYS A 336 -18.63 18.07 -15.90
N LEU A 337 -18.26 18.65 -14.75
CA LEU A 337 -19.21 19.01 -13.68
C LEU A 337 -20.20 20.11 -14.09
N ALA A 338 -19.87 20.92 -15.10
CA ALA A 338 -20.75 21.93 -15.68
C ALA A 338 -20.52 22.04 -17.20
N CYS A 339 -21.55 21.70 -18.00
CA CYS A 339 -21.43 21.49 -19.44
C CYS A 339 -22.71 21.97 -20.20
N PRO A 340 -22.60 22.66 -21.36
CA PRO A 340 -23.76 23.09 -22.16
C PRO A 340 -24.63 21.97 -22.75
N ARG A 341 -25.74 22.32 -23.42
CA ARG A 341 -26.52 21.44 -24.31
C ARG A 341 -25.89 21.34 -25.72
N GLY A 342 -26.43 20.46 -26.58
CA GLY A 342 -26.00 20.35 -27.99
C GLY A 342 -24.58 19.80 -28.20
N ARG A 343 -24.12 18.85 -27.36
CA ARG A 343 -22.75 18.30 -27.41
C ARG A 343 -22.64 17.00 -28.21
N ALA A 344 -21.45 16.81 -28.80
CA ALA A 344 -21.01 15.55 -29.40
C ALA A 344 -20.66 14.46 -28.36
N CYS A 345 -20.27 14.81 -27.12
CA CYS A 345 -20.03 13.84 -26.06
C CYS A 345 -20.43 14.27 -24.63
N PRO A 346 -20.98 13.34 -23.83
CA PRO A 346 -21.87 12.28 -24.33
C PRO A 346 -23.02 12.90 -25.16
N PRO A 347 -23.77 12.10 -25.93
CA PRO A 347 -24.96 12.56 -26.64
C PRO A 347 -25.95 13.27 -25.72
N GLU A 348 -26.82 14.13 -26.26
CA GLU A 348 -27.75 14.94 -25.46
C GLU A 348 -28.69 14.12 -24.56
N ARG A 349 -28.95 12.85 -24.91
CA ARG A 349 -29.76 11.90 -24.13
C ARG A 349 -28.94 11.02 -23.16
N GLY A 350 -27.65 11.27 -23.00
CA GLY A 350 -26.71 10.41 -22.28
C GLY A 350 -26.32 9.14 -23.06
N TRP A 351 -25.57 8.24 -22.42
CA TRP A 351 -25.31 6.89 -22.95
C TRP A 351 -26.38 5.90 -22.45
N PRO A 352 -26.91 4.98 -23.28
CA PRO A 352 -27.95 4.04 -22.84
C PRO A 352 -27.42 3.07 -21.77
N VAL A 353 -28.06 3.08 -20.58
CA VAL A 353 -27.66 2.28 -19.41
C VAL A 353 -27.43 0.80 -19.76
N GLY A 354 -26.34 0.23 -19.24
CA GLY A 354 -25.95 -1.16 -19.51
C GLY A 354 -25.42 -1.43 -20.93
N LYS A 355 -25.14 -0.39 -21.72
CA LYS A 355 -24.41 -0.50 -23.01
C LYS A 355 -22.97 0.01 -22.89
N LEU A 356 -22.13 -0.48 -23.79
CA LEU A 356 -20.73 -0.06 -23.93
C LEU A 356 -20.70 1.40 -24.43
N VAL A 357 -19.90 2.27 -23.80
CA VAL A 357 -19.62 3.59 -24.37
C VAL A 357 -18.56 3.48 -25.49
N PRO A 358 -18.67 4.23 -26.61
CA PRO A 358 -17.78 4.12 -27.77
C PRO A 358 -16.47 4.92 -27.57
N VAL A 359 -15.86 4.82 -26.38
CA VAL A 359 -14.72 5.64 -25.97
C VAL A 359 -13.99 5.00 -24.79
N ARG A 360 -12.65 5.08 -24.80
CA ARG A 360 -11.76 4.54 -23.77
C ARG A 360 -11.34 5.59 -22.74
N GLU A 361 -11.46 5.23 -21.48
CA GLU A 361 -11.04 6.00 -20.30
C GLU A 361 -9.89 5.29 -19.59
N LEU A 362 -8.96 6.05 -19.01
CA LEU A 362 -7.79 5.49 -18.30
C LEU A 362 -8.21 4.72 -17.04
N SER A 363 -9.31 5.12 -16.40
CA SER A 363 -9.91 4.40 -15.27
C SER A 363 -10.38 2.99 -15.67
N ALA A 364 -10.99 2.84 -16.84
CA ALA A 364 -11.43 1.54 -17.36
C ALA A 364 -10.26 0.62 -17.78
N LEU A 365 -9.15 1.17 -18.27
CA LEU A 365 -7.92 0.39 -18.52
C LEU A 365 -7.30 -0.12 -17.21
N THR A 366 -7.29 0.68 -16.15
CA THR A 366 -6.40 0.49 -14.99
C THR A 366 -7.08 -0.17 -13.79
N SER A 367 -8.30 0.25 -13.43
CA SER A 367 -8.98 -0.22 -12.22
C SER A 367 -9.06 -1.77 -12.10
N PRO A 368 -9.38 -2.54 -13.17
CA PRO A 368 -9.48 -3.99 -13.04
C PRO A 368 -8.16 -4.70 -12.71
N TRP A 369 -7.02 -4.13 -13.12
CA TRP A 369 -5.70 -4.65 -12.74
C TRP A 369 -5.28 -4.14 -11.36
N TYR A 370 -5.57 -2.88 -11.03
CA TYR A 370 -5.32 -2.28 -9.71
C TYR A 370 -5.90 -3.11 -8.56
N PHE A 371 -7.09 -3.68 -8.76
CA PHE A 371 -7.78 -4.54 -7.77
C PHE A 371 -7.51 -6.04 -7.94
N GLY A 372 -6.67 -6.47 -8.88
CA GLY A 372 -6.40 -7.88 -9.15
C GLY A 372 -7.59 -8.67 -9.72
N ALA A 373 -8.58 -7.99 -10.30
CA ALA A 373 -9.79 -8.62 -10.85
C ALA A 373 -9.54 -9.38 -12.17
N VAL A 374 -8.40 -9.16 -12.83
CA VAL A 374 -7.95 -9.99 -13.96
C VAL A 374 -7.31 -11.28 -13.43
N PRO A 375 -7.87 -12.48 -13.69
CA PRO A 375 -7.26 -13.72 -13.24
C PRO A 375 -5.94 -14.00 -13.98
N ALA A 376 -4.91 -14.41 -13.24
CA ALA A 376 -3.60 -14.73 -13.81
C ALA A 376 -3.65 -15.92 -14.79
N ALA A 377 -4.46 -16.94 -14.46
CA ALA A 377 -4.66 -18.16 -15.21
C ALA A 377 -6.11 -18.29 -15.77
N PRO A 378 -6.30 -18.98 -16.92
CA PRO A 378 -5.27 -19.44 -17.85
C PRO A 378 -4.62 -18.26 -18.58
N ALA A 379 -3.32 -18.34 -18.87
CA ALA A 379 -2.52 -17.22 -19.39
C ALA A 379 -3.05 -16.61 -20.70
N GLY A 380 -3.77 -17.37 -21.53
CA GLY A 380 -4.42 -16.85 -22.74
C GLY A 380 -5.52 -15.82 -22.44
N ARG A 381 -6.20 -15.92 -21.28
CA ARG A 381 -7.26 -14.99 -20.87
C ARG A 381 -6.67 -13.65 -20.41
N SER A 382 -5.66 -13.69 -19.53
CA SER A 382 -4.92 -12.49 -19.12
C SER A 382 -4.20 -11.83 -20.30
N ARG A 383 -3.65 -12.62 -21.26
CA ARG A 383 -3.04 -12.08 -22.49
C ARG A 383 -4.03 -11.41 -23.45
N LYS A 384 -5.23 -11.98 -23.65
CA LYS A 384 -6.33 -11.33 -24.41
C LYS A 384 -6.64 -9.95 -23.81
N PHE A 385 -6.73 -9.88 -22.49
CA PHE A 385 -7.01 -8.66 -21.74
C PHE A 385 -5.84 -7.65 -21.73
N ALA A 386 -4.59 -8.11 -21.66
CA ALA A 386 -3.41 -7.25 -21.64
C ALA A 386 -3.17 -6.46 -22.95
N THR A 387 -3.84 -6.82 -24.05
CA THR A 387 -3.82 -6.05 -25.30
C THR A 387 -4.27 -4.60 -25.13
N ALA A 388 -5.13 -4.32 -24.14
CA ALA A 388 -5.60 -2.97 -23.83
C ALA A 388 -4.46 -2.02 -23.42
N TRP A 389 -3.36 -2.53 -22.83
CA TRP A 389 -2.21 -1.70 -22.42
C TRP A 389 -1.45 -1.05 -23.59
N ALA A 390 -1.61 -1.53 -24.83
CA ALA A 390 -1.12 -0.82 -26.01
C ALA A 390 -1.67 0.64 -26.09
N GLN A 391 -2.85 0.89 -25.52
CA GLN A 391 -3.46 2.22 -25.48
C GLN A 391 -2.75 3.19 -24.52
N LEU A 392 -1.96 2.70 -23.56
CA LEU A 392 -1.11 3.53 -22.71
C LEU A 392 0.02 4.19 -23.51
N HIS A 393 0.45 3.55 -24.61
CA HIS A 393 1.61 3.96 -25.42
C HIS A 393 1.25 4.54 -26.79
N ASP A 394 0.02 4.35 -27.27
CA ASP A 394 -0.48 5.01 -28.49
C ASP A 394 -0.72 6.51 -28.23
N ALA A 395 -0.12 7.38 -29.05
CA ALA A 395 -0.29 8.83 -29.01
C ALA A 395 -1.71 9.29 -29.37
N LYS A 396 -2.46 8.49 -30.16
CA LYS A 396 -3.90 8.63 -30.40
C LYS A 396 -4.74 8.04 -29.26
N GLY A 397 -4.12 7.23 -28.39
CA GLY A 397 -4.67 6.73 -27.14
C GLY A 397 -4.36 7.68 -25.98
N PHE A 398 -3.80 7.14 -24.90
CA PHE A 398 -3.51 7.89 -23.67
C PHE A 398 -2.12 8.56 -23.68
N ALA A 399 -1.17 8.14 -24.52
CA ALA A 399 0.23 8.59 -24.39
C ALA A 399 0.43 10.09 -24.70
N SER A 400 0.96 10.85 -23.74
CA SER A 400 1.36 12.25 -23.91
C SER A 400 2.69 12.56 -23.21
N PRO A 401 3.43 13.61 -23.62
CA PRO A 401 4.73 13.97 -23.05
C PRO A 401 4.76 14.12 -21.52
N TRP A 402 3.64 14.51 -20.89
CA TRP A 402 3.56 14.75 -19.45
C TRP A 402 2.79 13.68 -18.66
N GLY A 403 2.44 12.56 -19.31
CA GLY A 403 1.79 11.41 -18.68
C GLY A 403 0.61 10.86 -19.47
N PRO A 404 -0.10 9.84 -18.96
CA PRO A 404 -1.28 9.28 -19.62
C PRO A 404 -2.51 10.20 -19.45
N ARG A 405 -3.17 10.51 -20.56
CA ARG A 405 -4.45 11.24 -20.61
C ARG A 405 -5.57 10.44 -19.94
N THR A 406 -6.51 11.12 -19.29
CA THR A 406 -7.72 10.51 -18.72
C THR A 406 -8.68 9.91 -19.77
N THR A 407 -8.68 10.45 -21.00
CA THR A 407 -9.49 9.99 -22.13
C THR A 407 -8.61 9.82 -23.38
N GLU A 408 -8.93 8.84 -24.24
CA GLU A 408 -8.17 8.63 -25.49
C GLU A 408 -8.25 9.84 -26.44
N ARG A 409 -7.10 10.30 -26.95
CA ARG A 409 -7.00 11.52 -27.80
C ARG A 409 -7.83 11.43 -29.09
N ARG A 410 -8.06 10.22 -29.61
CA ARG A 410 -8.83 9.97 -30.84
C ARG A 410 -10.36 10.12 -30.70
N SER A 411 -10.89 10.22 -29.48
CA SER A 411 -12.33 10.30 -29.26
C SER A 411 -12.85 11.73 -29.42
N GLN A 412 -14.08 11.88 -29.93
CA GLN A 412 -14.84 13.14 -29.83
C GLN A 412 -15.13 13.57 -28.37
N CYS A 413 -14.90 12.68 -27.41
CA CYS A 413 -14.94 12.96 -25.97
C CYS A 413 -13.60 13.50 -25.43
N TYR A 414 -12.56 13.62 -26.25
CA TYR A 414 -11.30 14.24 -25.81
C TYR A 414 -11.44 15.78 -25.79
N ASN A 415 -11.21 16.37 -24.61
CA ASN A 415 -11.19 17.81 -24.36
C ASN A 415 -12.47 18.57 -24.80
N PHE A 416 -13.61 17.87 -24.94
CA PHE A 416 -14.85 18.37 -25.55
C PHE A 416 -15.52 19.53 -24.79
N SER A 417 -15.15 19.73 -23.53
CA SER A 417 -15.66 20.81 -22.69
C SER A 417 -14.62 21.25 -21.68
N ASN A 418 -14.64 22.55 -21.40
CA ASN A 418 -13.61 23.26 -20.66
C ASN A 418 -14.14 24.36 -19.75
N ALA A 419 -15.46 24.37 -19.50
CA ALA A 419 -16.14 25.38 -18.70
C ALA A 419 -15.83 25.27 -17.20
N ALA A 420 -15.79 24.05 -16.64
CA ALA A 420 -15.29 23.81 -15.29
C ALA A 420 -13.76 23.96 -15.25
N GLN A 421 -13.16 24.21 -14.08
CA GLN A 421 -11.71 24.21 -13.93
C GLN A 421 -11.12 22.80 -14.04
N CYS A 422 -11.55 21.89 -13.17
CA CYS A 422 -11.22 20.47 -13.18
C CYS A 422 -12.02 19.75 -14.27
N ASN A 423 -11.38 19.07 -15.22
CA ASN A 423 -12.07 18.21 -16.20
C ASN A 423 -11.33 16.88 -16.37
N TRP A 424 -12.08 15.77 -16.46
CA TRP A 424 -11.54 14.40 -16.55
C TRP A 424 -11.68 13.80 -17.96
N ASN A 425 -11.82 14.66 -18.96
CA ASN A 425 -12.10 14.32 -20.35
C ASN A 425 -10.86 14.36 -21.25
N GLY A 426 -9.65 14.21 -20.69
CA GLY A 426 -8.40 14.39 -21.45
C GLY A 426 -7.16 14.79 -20.66
N PRO A 427 -7.23 15.69 -19.66
CA PRO A 427 -6.08 16.09 -18.85
C PRO A 427 -5.35 14.92 -18.17
N VAL A 428 -4.07 15.11 -17.85
CA VAL A 428 -3.32 14.16 -17.02
C VAL A 428 -3.65 14.45 -15.56
N TRP A 429 -4.25 13.48 -14.87
CA TRP A 429 -4.61 13.58 -13.45
C TRP A 429 -3.67 12.69 -12.62
N PRO A 430 -2.89 13.25 -11.66
CA PRO A 430 -2.01 12.48 -10.77
C PRO A 430 -2.68 11.26 -10.13
N PHE A 431 -3.98 11.36 -9.80
CA PHE A 431 -4.83 10.27 -9.33
C PHE A 431 -4.83 9.04 -10.26
N GLU A 432 -5.15 9.23 -11.55
CA GLU A 432 -5.16 8.14 -12.54
C GLU A 432 -3.75 7.73 -12.98
N VAL A 433 -2.75 8.63 -12.92
CA VAL A 433 -1.34 8.24 -13.11
C VAL A 433 -0.91 7.26 -12.02
N SER A 434 -1.28 7.53 -10.76
CA SER A 434 -1.05 6.61 -9.64
C SER A 434 -1.79 5.28 -9.82
N LYS A 435 -3.07 5.30 -10.21
CA LYS A 435 -3.81 4.07 -10.53
C LYS A 435 -3.16 3.28 -11.67
N ALA A 436 -2.73 3.94 -12.75
CA ALA A 436 -2.05 3.32 -13.87
C ALA A 436 -0.74 2.66 -13.46
N ALA A 437 0.07 3.33 -12.64
CA ALA A 437 1.33 2.80 -12.14
C ALA A 437 1.12 1.60 -11.17
N THR A 438 0.17 1.66 -10.24
CA THR A 438 -0.16 0.51 -9.38
C THR A 438 -0.75 -0.66 -10.18
N ALA A 439 -1.65 -0.39 -11.12
CA ALA A 439 -2.28 -1.39 -12.00
C ALA A 439 -1.26 -2.13 -12.87
N LEU A 440 -0.32 -1.39 -13.46
CA LEU A 440 0.77 -1.95 -14.26
C LEU A 440 1.82 -2.65 -13.38
N ALA A 441 2.08 -2.17 -12.16
CA ALA A 441 2.93 -2.89 -11.20
C ALA A 441 2.34 -4.25 -10.82
N GLU A 442 1.05 -4.30 -10.49
CA GLU A 442 0.36 -5.55 -10.15
C GLU A 442 0.44 -6.55 -11.31
N LEU A 443 0.11 -6.11 -12.54
CA LEU A 443 0.25 -6.93 -13.75
C LEU A 443 1.67 -7.49 -13.95
N LEU A 444 2.70 -6.67 -13.74
CA LEU A 444 4.11 -7.10 -13.86
C LEU A 444 4.59 -8.00 -12.71
N GLN A 445 3.86 -8.04 -11.60
CA GLN A 445 4.23 -8.77 -10.39
C GLN A 445 3.41 -10.07 -10.21
N THR A 446 2.16 -10.17 -10.68
CA THR A 446 1.30 -11.35 -10.48
C THR A 446 0.81 -12.08 -11.73
N HIS A 447 1.09 -11.58 -12.95
CA HIS A 447 0.75 -12.25 -14.21
C HIS A 447 2.00 -12.67 -15.01
N PRO A 448 1.89 -13.62 -15.96
CA PRO A 448 2.95 -13.91 -16.92
C PRO A 448 3.31 -12.69 -17.78
N PRO A 449 4.52 -12.63 -18.39
CA PRO A 449 4.95 -11.52 -19.23
C PRO A 449 3.98 -11.19 -20.39
N GLN A 450 3.77 -9.89 -20.64
CA GLN A 450 2.76 -9.39 -21.59
C GLN A 450 3.40 -8.59 -22.74
N PRO A 451 2.82 -8.61 -23.96
CA PRO A 451 3.41 -7.98 -25.14
C PRO A 451 3.35 -6.45 -25.15
N HIS A 452 2.46 -5.84 -24.36
CA HIS A 452 2.23 -4.38 -24.32
C HIS A 452 2.32 -3.78 -22.91
N ALA A 453 2.88 -4.55 -21.96
CA ALA A 453 3.06 -4.15 -20.57
C ALA A 453 4.36 -4.79 -20.06
N GLY A 454 5.37 -3.97 -19.78
CA GLY A 454 6.72 -4.41 -19.39
C GLY A 454 7.38 -3.42 -18.43
N ILE A 455 8.49 -3.81 -17.82
CA ILE A 455 9.26 -2.98 -16.87
C ILE A 455 9.58 -1.59 -17.46
N ALA A 456 10.08 -1.52 -18.70
CA ALA A 456 10.39 -0.25 -19.36
C ALA A 456 9.16 0.67 -19.56
N ALA A 457 7.95 0.10 -19.72
CA ALA A 457 6.72 0.86 -19.81
C ALA A 457 6.31 1.47 -18.46
N TRP A 458 6.49 0.69 -17.38
CA TRP A 458 6.24 1.14 -16.01
C TRP A 458 7.25 2.21 -15.56
N GLU A 459 8.52 2.02 -15.87
CA GLU A 459 9.59 2.97 -15.60
C GLU A 459 9.40 4.27 -16.39
N ALA A 460 9.08 4.21 -17.68
CA ALA A 460 8.79 5.40 -18.48
C ALA A 460 7.59 6.20 -17.93
N LEU A 461 6.56 5.51 -17.41
CA LEU A 461 5.43 6.13 -16.72
C LEU A 461 5.89 6.81 -15.42
N MET A 462 6.66 6.13 -14.58
CA MET A 462 7.13 6.65 -13.29
C MET A 462 8.10 7.83 -13.42
N LEU A 463 9.08 7.76 -14.33
CA LEU A 463 10.02 8.86 -14.54
C LEU A 463 9.32 10.08 -15.18
N THR A 464 8.28 9.86 -16.00
CA THR A 464 7.44 10.95 -16.51
C THR A 464 6.58 11.57 -15.40
N TYR A 465 6.06 10.75 -14.49
CA TYR A 465 5.34 11.23 -13.31
C TYR A 465 6.24 11.98 -12.33
N ALA A 466 7.50 11.58 -12.18
CA ALA A 466 8.50 12.32 -11.41
C ALA A 466 8.76 13.70 -12.04
N ARG A 467 9.03 13.75 -13.36
CA ARG A 467 9.14 15.00 -14.14
C ARG A 467 7.92 15.92 -14.04
N ALA A 468 6.72 15.35 -13.94
CA ALA A 468 5.51 16.13 -13.73
C ALA A 468 5.49 16.86 -12.37
N HIS A 469 6.17 16.35 -11.34
CA HIS A 469 6.34 17.08 -10.07
C HIS A 469 7.48 18.10 -10.12
N THR A 470 8.59 17.77 -10.79
CA THR A 470 9.87 18.53 -10.71
C THR A 470 10.08 19.54 -11.84
N ARG A 471 9.35 19.44 -12.95
CA ARG A 471 9.54 20.26 -14.16
C ARG A 471 8.27 20.91 -14.71
N ALA A 472 7.09 20.55 -14.21
CA ALA A 472 5.83 21.16 -14.65
C ALA A 472 5.73 22.63 -14.24
N ARG A 473 5.13 23.44 -15.10
CA ARG A 473 4.94 24.89 -14.91
C ARG A 473 3.71 25.16 -14.03
N ALA A 474 3.89 25.92 -12.96
CA ALA A 474 2.83 26.31 -12.04
C ALA A 474 2.74 27.84 -11.95
N GLU A 475 1.59 28.41 -12.28
CA GLU A 475 1.37 29.85 -12.18
C GLU A 475 1.59 30.33 -10.73
N GLY A 476 2.53 31.26 -10.55
CA GLY A 476 2.93 31.75 -9.24
C GLY A 476 3.61 30.72 -8.32
N ARG A 477 4.22 29.64 -8.86
CA ARG A 477 5.00 28.66 -8.07
C ARG A 477 6.21 28.09 -8.82
N ALA A 478 7.32 27.97 -8.11
CA ALA A 478 8.47 27.18 -8.57
C ALA A 478 8.23 25.67 -8.30
N PRO A 479 8.84 24.77 -9.09
CA PRO A 479 8.88 23.35 -8.76
C PRO A 479 9.85 23.06 -7.58
N PRO A 480 9.75 21.89 -6.93
CA PRO A 480 8.75 20.85 -7.18
C PRO A 480 7.36 21.23 -6.69
N HIS A 481 6.35 20.92 -7.49
CA HIS A 481 4.94 21.23 -7.22
C HIS A 481 4.01 20.11 -7.73
N VAL A 482 2.93 19.86 -7.00
CA VAL A 482 1.79 19.03 -7.44
C VAL A 482 0.50 19.80 -7.24
N ASP A 483 -0.34 19.79 -8.27
CA ASP A 483 -1.64 20.47 -8.33
C ASP A 483 -2.71 19.49 -8.85
N GLU A 484 -3.88 19.98 -9.20
CA GLU A 484 -5.05 19.14 -9.54
C GLU A 484 -4.90 18.38 -10.88
N ASP A 485 -4.74 19.09 -12.01
CA ASP A 485 -4.68 18.51 -13.35
C ASP A 485 -3.66 19.19 -14.26
N LEU A 486 -3.04 18.43 -15.16
CA LEU A 486 -1.87 18.84 -15.95
C LEU A 486 -2.12 18.75 -17.46
N HIS A 487 -1.63 19.75 -18.21
CA HIS A 487 -1.75 19.75 -19.67
C HIS A 487 -0.90 18.65 -20.31
N PRO A 488 -1.50 17.70 -21.07
CA PRO A 488 -0.80 16.51 -21.56
C PRO A 488 0.39 16.84 -22.48
N GLU A 489 0.27 17.89 -23.29
CA GLU A 489 1.30 18.26 -24.27
C GLU A 489 2.30 19.29 -23.69
N ASP A 490 1.84 20.21 -22.83
CA ASP A 490 2.61 21.41 -22.43
C ASP A 490 3.09 21.44 -20.97
N GLY A 491 2.60 20.56 -20.10
CA GLY A 491 3.09 20.46 -18.73
C GLY A 491 2.88 21.72 -17.89
N TYR A 492 1.73 22.39 -18.00
CA TYR A 492 1.27 23.38 -17.02
C TYR A 492 0.03 22.87 -16.29
N TRP A 493 -0.16 23.28 -15.04
CA TRP A 493 -1.30 22.86 -14.22
C TRP A 493 -2.58 23.61 -14.63
N ILE A 494 -3.54 22.94 -15.26
CA ILE A 494 -4.70 23.54 -15.95
C ILE A 494 -5.62 24.28 -14.98
N THR A 495 -6.03 23.63 -13.89
CA THR A 495 -6.90 24.24 -12.87
C THR A 495 -6.21 25.45 -12.24
N ARG A 496 -4.92 25.34 -11.91
CA ARG A 496 -4.11 26.45 -11.40
C ARG A 496 -4.12 27.63 -12.38
N ARG A 497 -3.74 27.39 -13.64
CA ARG A 497 -3.70 28.39 -14.72
C ARG A 497 -5.03 29.14 -14.86
N LYS A 498 -6.16 28.41 -14.88
CA LYS A 498 -7.52 29.00 -14.92
C LYS A 498 -7.84 29.87 -13.71
N LEU A 499 -7.43 29.46 -12.51
CA LEU A 499 -7.69 30.21 -11.26
C LEU A 499 -6.80 31.44 -11.12
N HIS A 500 -5.60 31.42 -11.70
CA HIS A 500 -4.74 32.59 -11.95
C HIS A 500 -5.21 33.45 -13.14
N GLY A 501 -6.39 33.16 -13.71
CA GLY A 501 -7.03 33.95 -14.78
C GLY A 501 -6.47 33.71 -16.19
N VAL A 502 -5.40 32.93 -16.32
CA VAL A 502 -4.78 32.60 -17.61
C VAL A 502 -5.60 31.54 -18.33
N ARG A 503 -5.81 31.72 -19.64
CA ARG A 503 -6.51 30.73 -20.47
C ARG A 503 -5.58 29.54 -20.73
N PRO A 504 -6.00 28.28 -20.48
CA PRO A 504 -5.19 27.11 -20.83
C PRO A 504 -5.21 26.81 -22.34
N TRP A 505 -6.33 27.04 -23.03
CA TRP A 505 -6.46 26.75 -24.46
C TRP A 505 -7.41 27.73 -25.14
N ALA A 506 -7.33 27.82 -26.47
CA ALA A 506 -8.18 28.66 -27.28
C ALA A 506 -9.68 28.36 -27.01
N GLY A 507 -10.51 29.40 -27.01
CA GLY A 507 -11.95 29.29 -26.76
C GLY A 507 -12.38 29.11 -25.29
N ALA A 508 -11.50 28.76 -24.35
CA ALA A 508 -11.86 28.67 -22.94
C ALA A 508 -11.68 30.00 -22.18
N GLY A 509 -12.55 30.23 -21.19
CA GLY A 509 -12.34 31.25 -20.18
C GLY A 509 -11.25 30.84 -19.17
N GLY A 510 -10.46 31.81 -18.72
CA GLY A 510 -9.90 31.78 -17.37
C GLY A 510 -10.99 32.19 -16.39
N LEU A 511 -11.02 31.60 -15.19
CA LEU A 511 -12.00 31.96 -14.16
C LEU A 511 -11.56 33.20 -13.38
N GLY A 512 -10.26 33.30 -13.10
CA GLY A 512 -9.64 34.36 -12.32
C GLY A 512 -10.01 34.34 -10.83
N ALA A 513 -9.13 34.88 -10.00
CA ALA A 513 -9.38 35.13 -8.58
C ALA A 513 -10.27 36.37 -8.37
N SER A 514 -11.41 36.45 -9.08
CA SER A 514 -12.31 37.59 -9.04
C SER A 514 -12.89 37.79 -7.63
N ASN A 515 -12.70 39.01 -7.12
CA ASN A 515 -13.23 39.58 -5.87
C ASN A 515 -12.91 38.76 -4.60
N GLY A 516 -11.68 38.90 -4.08
CA GLY A 516 -11.30 38.44 -2.74
C GLY A 516 -11.16 36.92 -2.58
N ARG A 517 -10.87 36.20 -3.67
CA ARG A 517 -10.83 34.72 -3.71
C ARG A 517 -9.45 34.13 -3.97
N ASP A 518 -8.39 34.82 -3.56
CA ASP A 518 -6.98 34.41 -3.62
C ASP A 518 -6.72 32.98 -3.12
N TRP A 519 -7.51 32.52 -2.13
CA TRP A 519 -7.41 31.16 -1.59
C TRP A 519 -7.76 30.08 -2.62
N LEU A 520 -8.60 30.37 -3.62
CA LEU A 520 -8.87 29.45 -4.72
C LEU A 520 -7.64 29.29 -5.62
N ALA A 521 -6.97 30.39 -5.97
CA ALA A 521 -5.72 30.36 -6.76
C ALA A 521 -4.54 29.70 -6.03
N LYS A 522 -4.71 29.41 -4.72
CA LYS A 522 -3.78 28.68 -3.85
C LYS A 522 -4.39 27.38 -3.30
N ARG A 523 -5.50 26.87 -3.84
CA ARG A 523 -6.17 25.68 -3.30
C ARG A 523 -5.37 24.41 -3.59
N GLY A 524 -4.89 24.24 -4.82
CA GLY A 524 -4.04 23.14 -5.27
C GLY A 524 -2.59 23.22 -4.81
N ASP A 525 -2.23 24.15 -3.92
CA ASP A 525 -0.89 24.22 -3.33
C ASP A 525 -0.57 22.91 -2.57
N HIS A 526 0.35 22.10 -3.12
CA HIS A 526 0.74 20.77 -2.64
C HIS A 526 -0.37 19.70 -2.70
N TYR A 527 -1.31 19.79 -3.65
CA TYR A 527 -2.52 18.96 -3.69
C TYR A 527 -2.29 17.45 -3.49
N PHE A 528 -2.81 16.89 -2.38
CA PHE A 528 -2.67 15.47 -2.07
C PHE A 528 -3.92 14.72 -2.52
N HIS A 529 -3.84 14.18 -3.74
CA HIS A 529 -4.94 13.44 -4.38
C HIS A 529 -4.41 12.30 -5.26
N SER A 530 -3.33 11.64 -4.81
CA SER A 530 -2.58 10.64 -5.58
C SER A 530 -1.54 9.94 -4.70
N SER A 531 -0.91 8.86 -5.18
CA SER A 531 0.21 8.17 -4.50
C SER A 531 1.47 8.12 -5.37
N PHE A 532 2.65 8.34 -4.76
CA PHE A 532 3.95 8.36 -5.43
C PHE A 532 5.04 7.64 -4.62
N THR A 533 5.16 7.91 -3.33
CA THR A 533 6.16 7.24 -2.46
C THR A 533 5.92 5.73 -2.40
N ASP A 534 4.64 5.34 -2.40
CA ASP A 534 4.17 3.96 -2.54
C ASP A 534 4.65 3.27 -3.83
N LEU A 535 4.70 3.99 -4.95
CA LEU A 535 5.12 3.47 -6.24
C LEU A 535 6.65 3.28 -6.29
N VAL A 536 7.40 4.16 -5.61
CA VAL A 536 8.85 3.99 -5.45
C VAL A 536 9.15 2.77 -4.58
N LEU A 537 8.48 2.61 -3.44
CA LEU A 537 8.76 1.52 -2.50
C LEU A 537 8.24 0.16 -2.99
N GLY A 538 6.98 0.08 -3.45
CA GLY A 538 6.37 -1.16 -3.95
C GLY A 538 6.70 -1.51 -5.41
N GLY A 539 7.22 -0.54 -6.18
CA GLY A 539 7.52 -0.69 -7.61
C GLY A 539 9.01 -0.60 -7.94
N VAL A 540 9.66 0.55 -7.71
CA VAL A 540 11.10 0.72 -8.03
C VAL A 540 11.93 -0.26 -7.21
N ALA A 541 11.79 -0.24 -5.88
CA ALA A 541 12.41 -1.24 -5.01
C ALA A 541 11.64 -2.57 -4.93
N GLY A 542 10.40 -2.61 -5.44
CA GLY A 542 9.63 -3.84 -5.61
C GLY A 542 9.18 -4.51 -4.31
N LEU A 543 9.06 -3.77 -3.20
CA LEU A 543 8.76 -4.31 -1.88
C LEU A 543 7.29 -4.77 -1.78
N ARG A 544 7.03 -6.09 -1.76
CA ARG A 544 5.70 -6.69 -1.58
C ARG A 544 5.64 -7.54 -0.32
N ALA A 545 4.64 -7.31 0.53
CA ALA A 545 4.37 -8.19 1.67
C ALA A 545 3.36 -9.27 1.28
N GLY A 546 3.77 -10.54 1.35
CA GLY A 546 2.90 -11.72 1.24
C GLY A 546 2.43 -12.22 2.61
N ALA A 547 1.55 -13.22 2.62
CA ALA A 547 1.01 -13.81 3.86
C ALA A 547 2.12 -14.36 4.78
N GLU A 548 3.10 -15.09 4.22
CA GLU A 548 4.25 -15.61 4.96
C GLU A 548 5.53 -14.77 4.80
N PHE A 549 5.94 -14.50 3.56
CA PHE A 549 7.20 -13.82 3.22
C PHE A 549 7.02 -12.33 2.88
N VAL A 550 8.13 -11.60 2.82
CA VAL A 550 8.28 -10.36 2.04
C VAL A 550 9.01 -10.72 0.74
N GLU A 551 8.56 -10.22 -0.40
CA GLU A 551 9.21 -10.37 -1.70
C GLU A 551 9.82 -9.03 -2.14
N VAL A 552 11.01 -9.08 -2.71
CA VAL A 552 11.69 -7.96 -3.36
C VAL A 552 11.72 -8.27 -4.86
N ARG A 553 10.98 -7.50 -5.66
CA ARG A 553 10.84 -7.69 -7.11
C ARG A 553 10.82 -6.34 -7.86
N PRO A 554 12.00 -5.73 -8.10
CA PRO A 554 12.15 -4.40 -8.70
C PRO A 554 11.52 -4.30 -10.09
N LEU A 555 10.85 -3.18 -10.38
CA LEU A 555 10.22 -2.87 -11.68
C LEU A 555 10.95 -1.75 -12.42
N THR A 556 12.27 -1.75 -12.39
CA THR A 556 13.13 -0.66 -12.89
C THR A 556 14.28 -1.18 -13.75
N THR A 557 14.94 -0.32 -14.52
CA THR A 557 16.26 -0.56 -15.13
C THR A 557 17.29 0.53 -14.77
N LEU A 558 17.00 1.35 -13.75
CA LEU A 558 17.92 2.35 -13.21
C LEU A 558 19.27 1.73 -12.81
N ARG A 559 20.35 2.47 -13.06
CA ARG A 559 21.73 1.99 -12.90
C ARG A 559 22.05 1.65 -11.45
N HIS A 560 21.54 2.45 -10.52
CA HIS A 560 21.66 2.22 -9.10
C HIS A 560 20.46 2.81 -8.36
N TRP A 561 20.08 2.20 -7.24
CA TRP A 561 19.11 2.74 -6.29
C TRP A 561 19.26 2.09 -4.92
N ALA A 562 18.78 2.76 -3.88
CA ALA A 562 18.78 2.26 -2.52
C ALA A 562 17.49 2.69 -1.81
N VAL A 563 16.88 1.77 -1.06
CA VAL A 563 15.86 2.02 -0.04
C VAL A 563 16.40 1.56 1.30
N THR A 564 16.36 2.41 2.32
CA THR A 564 16.82 2.04 3.67
C THR A 564 15.81 2.39 4.76
N GLY A 565 15.77 1.60 5.83
CA GLY A 565 14.86 1.74 6.96
C GLY A 565 13.38 1.51 6.65
N ALA A 566 13.05 0.74 5.61
CA ALA A 566 11.66 0.41 5.26
C ALA A 566 11.09 -0.63 6.23
N ARG A 567 9.99 -0.31 6.93
CA ARG A 567 9.36 -1.26 7.85
C ARG A 567 8.36 -2.16 7.13
N VAL A 568 8.64 -3.47 7.10
CA VAL A 568 7.76 -4.48 6.46
C VAL A 568 7.74 -5.75 7.30
N LYS A 569 6.55 -6.21 7.70
CA LYS A 569 6.32 -7.37 8.58
C LYS A 569 7.12 -7.34 9.88
N GLY A 570 7.36 -6.14 10.39
CA GLY A 570 8.13 -5.87 11.60
C GLY A 570 9.65 -5.83 11.42
N PHE A 571 10.18 -6.27 10.28
CA PHE A 571 11.58 -6.06 9.92
C PHE A 571 11.83 -4.59 9.56
N ALA A 572 13.02 -4.08 9.90
CA ALA A 572 13.62 -2.96 9.17
C ALA A 572 14.40 -3.52 7.98
N LEU A 573 13.92 -3.28 6.77
CA LEU A 573 14.55 -3.74 5.52
C LEU A 573 15.37 -2.61 4.89
N ASP A 574 16.55 -2.99 4.41
CA ASP A 574 17.39 -2.19 3.54
C ASP A 574 17.62 -2.99 2.25
N VAL A 575 17.41 -2.36 1.09
CA VAL A 575 17.54 -2.98 -0.24
C VAL A 575 18.27 -2.02 -1.16
N VAL A 576 19.35 -2.50 -1.79
CA VAL A 576 20.25 -1.70 -2.62
C VAL A 576 20.52 -2.42 -3.93
N TRP A 577 20.49 -1.69 -5.03
CA TRP A 577 20.91 -2.14 -6.35
C TRP A 577 22.03 -1.22 -6.87
N ASP A 578 23.08 -1.81 -7.40
CA ASP A 578 24.20 -1.09 -8.03
C ASP A 578 24.71 -1.92 -9.23
N ALA A 579 24.44 -1.49 -10.47
CA ALA A 579 24.75 -2.31 -11.65
C ALA A 579 26.26 -2.53 -11.88
N ASP A 580 27.09 -1.60 -11.40
CA ASP A 580 28.56 -1.66 -11.49
C ASP A 580 29.25 -1.64 -10.11
N GLY A 581 28.53 -1.29 -9.03
CA GLY A 581 29.04 -1.28 -7.66
C GLY A 581 29.75 0.01 -7.25
N SER A 582 29.84 0.99 -8.16
CA SER A 582 30.59 2.22 -7.95
C SER A 582 29.84 3.28 -7.13
N ARG A 583 28.51 3.18 -6.97
CA ARG A 583 27.73 4.17 -6.24
C ARG A 583 27.76 3.95 -4.73
N TYR A 584 27.64 2.70 -4.29
CA TYR A 584 27.48 2.36 -2.88
C TYR A 584 28.66 1.57 -2.29
N GLY A 585 29.63 1.12 -3.10
CA GLY A 585 30.84 0.43 -2.63
C GLY A 585 30.59 -0.99 -2.10
N LEU A 586 29.45 -1.59 -2.44
CA LEU A 586 29.01 -2.91 -1.98
C LEU A 586 29.41 -4.06 -2.93
N GLY A 587 30.11 -3.74 -4.02
CA GLY A 587 30.18 -4.58 -5.21
C GLY A 587 28.97 -4.33 -6.12
N ALA A 588 29.02 -4.88 -7.33
CA ALA A 588 27.87 -4.86 -8.24
C ALA A 588 26.80 -5.86 -7.75
N GLY A 589 25.51 -5.52 -7.94
CA GLY A 589 24.40 -6.44 -7.70
C GLY A 589 23.23 -5.87 -6.90
N LEU A 590 22.33 -6.77 -6.50
CA LEU A 590 21.27 -6.52 -5.51
C LEU A 590 21.75 -6.99 -4.13
N HIS A 591 21.63 -6.14 -3.12
CA HIS A 591 22.01 -6.40 -1.73
C HIS A 591 20.81 -6.16 -0.80
N VAL A 592 20.63 -7.04 0.20
CA VAL A 592 19.47 -7.00 1.11
C VAL A 592 19.91 -7.22 2.57
N TRP A 593 19.36 -6.40 3.48
CA TRP A 593 19.46 -6.56 4.93
C TRP A 593 18.06 -6.64 5.56
N ALA A 594 17.96 -7.33 6.70
CA ALA A 594 16.82 -7.21 7.62
C ALA A 594 17.33 -7.04 9.05
N ASP A 595 16.77 -6.08 9.78
CA ASP A 595 17.15 -5.71 11.15
C ASP A 595 18.68 -5.48 11.27
N HIS A 596 19.24 -4.82 10.25
CA HIS A 596 20.68 -4.56 10.03
C HIS A 596 21.58 -5.80 9.83
N ALA A 597 21.04 -7.02 9.83
CA ALA A 597 21.75 -8.21 9.41
C ALA A 597 21.72 -8.33 7.87
N HIS A 598 22.90 -8.43 7.24
CA HIS A 598 23.02 -8.71 5.82
C HIS A 598 22.47 -10.12 5.52
N LEU A 599 21.59 -10.24 4.53
CA LEU A 599 20.94 -11.49 4.15
C LEU A 599 21.42 -12.01 2.79
N LEU A 600 21.65 -11.12 1.82
CA LEU A 600 21.96 -11.50 0.45
C LEU A 600 22.77 -10.42 -0.28
N SER A 601 23.71 -10.87 -1.12
CA SER A 601 24.22 -10.14 -2.28
C SER A 601 24.04 -11.03 -3.52
N THR A 602 23.62 -10.46 -4.66
CA THR A 602 23.51 -11.16 -5.96
C THR A 602 24.16 -10.32 -7.06
N PRO A 603 25.38 -10.69 -7.53
CA PRO A 603 26.08 -11.93 -7.24
C PRO A 603 26.56 -12.01 -5.78
N PRO A 604 26.84 -13.22 -5.26
CA PRO A 604 27.56 -13.35 -4.00
C PRO A 604 28.89 -12.61 -4.07
N VAL A 605 29.20 -11.80 -3.05
CA VAL A 605 30.42 -11.00 -2.97
C VAL A 605 31.30 -11.45 -1.80
N THR A 606 32.62 -11.41 -2.00
CA THR A 606 33.61 -11.59 -0.93
C THR A 606 34.13 -10.24 -0.46
N VAL A 607 34.47 -10.15 0.84
CA VAL A 607 35.04 -8.94 1.44
C VAL A 607 36.49 -9.20 1.79
N ASP A 608 37.40 -8.70 0.96
CA ASP A 608 38.84 -8.96 1.08
C ASP A 608 39.46 -8.10 2.18
N ALA A 609 39.69 -8.70 3.35
CA ALA A 609 40.19 -8.01 4.55
C ALA A 609 41.64 -7.46 4.46
N GLY A 610 42.31 -7.61 3.32
CA GLY A 610 43.71 -7.21 3.11
C GLY A 610 43.93 -6.02 2.16
N SER A 611 42.87 -5.41 1.61
CA SER A 611 43.00 -4.23 0.74
C SER A 611 42.90 -2.92 1.52
N PRO A 612 43.78 -1.91 1.31
CA PRO A 612 43.70 -0.62 2.01
C PRO A 612 42.45 0.21 1.65
N SER A 613 41.67 -0.20 0.65
CA SER A 613 40.36 0.38 0.30
C SER A 613 39.16 -0.50 0.62
N GLY A 614 39.36 -1.71 1.18
CA GLY A 614 38.28 -2.65 1.54
C GLY A 614 37.38 -3.09 0.37
N GLY A 615 37.88 -3.00 -0.86
CA GLY A 615 37.07 -3.12 -2.08
C GLY A 615 36.36 -4.47 -2.24
N VAL A 616 35.04 -4.42 -2.41
CA VAL A 616 34.18 -5.60 -2.60
C VAL A 616 34.08 -5.94 -4.09
N ARG A 617 34.35 -7.20 -4.46
CA ARG A 617 34.34 -7.65 -5.87
C ARG A 617 33.06 -8.44 -6.19
N GLY A 618 32.34 -7.99 -7.21
CA GLY A 618 31.24 -8.70 -7.87
C GLY A 618 31.39 -8.66 -9.39
N ARG A 619 30.76 -9.59 -10.10
CA ARG A 619 30.57 -9.49 -11.57
C ARG A 619 29.31 -8.67 -11.86
N ALA A 620 29.21 -8.07 -13.05
CA ALA A 620 27.96 -7.47 -13.50
C ALA A 620 26.81 -8.50 -13.46
N ALA A 621 25.64 -8.08 -13.01
CA ALA A 621 24.46 -8.93 -12.80
C ALA A 621 23.23 -8.38 -13.52
N ASP A 622 22.26 -9.27 -13.80
CA ASP A 622 20.91 -8.87 -14.21
C ASP A 622 19.98 -8.88 -12.99
N MET A 623 19.42 -7.71 -12.67
CA MET A 623 18.44 -7.52 -11.60
C MET A 623 17.19 -8.41 -11.76
N ARG A 624 16.89 -8.87 -12.98
CA ARG A 624 15.74 -9.74 -13.29
C ARG A 624 15.90 -11.16 -12.78
N ALA A 625 17.11 -11.61 -12.46
CA ALA A 625 17.41 -13.00 -12.10
C ALA A 625 16.99 -13.41 -10.67
N VAL A 626 16.44 -12.48 -9.87
CA VAL A 626 16.28 -12.68 -8.41
C VAL A 626 14.92 -12.21 -7.88
N PRO A 627 13.90 -13.09 -7.84
CA PRO A 627 12.74 -12.93 -6.98
C PRO A 627 13.16 -13.28 -5.54
N ALA A 628 13.47 -12.25 -4.75
CA ALA A 628 14.08 -12.38 -3.44
C ALA A 628 13.02 -12.49 -2.33
N ARG A 629 12.92 -13.63 -1.61
CA ARG A 629 11.92 -13.83 -0.53
C ARG A 629 12.55 -13.94 0.85
N VAL A 630 12.03 -13.16 1.80
CA VAL A 630 12.43 -13.12 3.23
C VAL A 630 11.29 -13.66 4.10
N ARG A 631 11.54 -14.67 4.94
CA ARG A 631 10.57 -15.22 5.93
C ARG A 631 11.14 -15.17 7.35
N ARG A 632 10.30 -14.87 8.35
CA ARG A 632 10.67 -14.95 9.77
C ARG A 632 10.53 -16.37 10.30
N SER A 633 11.43 -16.81 11.17
CA SER A 633 11.17 -17.88 12.13
C SER A 633 11.86 -17.56 13.46
N GLY A 634 11.06 -17.38 14.52
CA GLY A 634 11.53 -16.85 15.80
C GLY A 634 12.17 -15.47 15.67
N GLN A 635 13.43 -15.35 16.10
CA GLN A 635 14.25 -14.15 15.97
C GLN A 635 15.09 -14.09 14.68
N ARG A 636 15.04 -15.10 13.81
CA ARG A 636 15.87 -15.16 12.59
C ARG A 636 15.05 -14.89 11.33
N ALA A 637 15.65 -14.15 10.39
CA ALA A 637 15.20 -14.05 9.01
C ALA A 637 15.85 -15.17 8.18
N PHE A 638 15.09 -15.73 7.23
CA PHE A 638 15.52 -16.77 6.30
C PHE A 638 15.23 -16.31 4.87
N PHE A 639 16.14 -16.61 3.95
CA PHE A 639 16.08 -16.15 2.57
C PHE A 639 15.86 -17.31 1.60
N PHE A 640 15.05 -17.09 0.57
CA PHE A 640 14.79 -18.05 -0.49
C PHE A 640 14.72 -17.32 -1.83
N PHE A 641 15.30 -17.94 -2.87
CA PHE A 641 15.02 -17.58 -4.25
C PHE A 641 13.72 -18.27 -4.67
N SER A 642 12.87 -17.60 -5.45
CA SER A 642 11.89 -18.35 -6.26
C SER A 642 12.61 -18.87 -7.50
N THR A 643 12.55 -20.18 -7.69
CA THR A 643 12.44 -20.77 -9.03
C THR A 643 11.10 -20.39 -9.66
#